data_AF-A0A415LYP8-F1
#
_entry.id   AF-A0A415LYP8-F1
#
_cell.length_a   1.000
_cell.length_b   1.000
_cell.length_c   1.000
_cell.angle_alpha   90.00
_cell.angle_beta   90.00
_cell.angle_gamma   90.00
#
_symmetry.space_group_name_H-M   'P 1'
#
loop_
_entity.id
_entity.type
_entity.pdbx_description
1 polymer ?
#
loop_
_entity_poly.entity_id
_entity_poly.type
_entity_poly.pdbx_seq_one_letter_code
_entity_poly.pdbx_strand_id
1 'polypeptide(L)'
;MVINYKKLNPNGFYLLKYLNDETIRFIILYGGSSSGKSYSVAQTILIQTLQDGENTLVMRKVGASILKTIYEDYKVAAAGLGISHLFKFQQNTIKCLVNGAKIDFSGLDDPEKIKGISNYKRVQLEEWSEFEHPDFKQLRKRLRGKKGQQIICTFNPISESHWIKKEFIDKDKWHDVPMTVTIADKELPKELTKVKSVKKNAPRQILNLRTKQIEEQAPNTVIIQSTYLNNFWVVGSPDGTYGFYDEQCVADFEYDRVHDPDYYNVYALGEWGVIRTGSEFFGSFNRGKHSGEHKYVPDLPIHISVDNNVLPYISVSYWQVDFTTGTKVWQFHETCAESPNNTVKKASKLVAKYLKSIQYSDRLYVHGDASTKAANSIDDEKRSWMDLFIDTLQKEGFEIEDKVGNKNPSVAMTGEFINAIFDCTVPGIEIYIDESCSVSIEDYMSVQKDANGAILKTKVKNKTTLQTYEEHGHLSDTFRYVVVDLCSEQYIEFSNRRKRNLYACNGTINFFNPDTECKYTKKILYVMPNVNGKFVLIQAFRCGNKWHVVDVVFMDTTSTEDIRSSILSHESDSCVIECTDAYFPFIRELRSSTNKEIRVMKEFPDVDKRIAATSDYVKNSILFSASKVESDTEYVAFMNNLMDYNKDSETKEASAVLSGLVQFVVKLGLN
;
A
#
# COMPACT_ATOMS: atom_id res chain seq x y z
N MET A 1 -44.25 -32.35 0.42
CA MET A 1 -42.86 -32.83 0.53
C MET A 1 -42.44 -32.73 2.00
N VAL A 2 -41.93 -33.80 2.59
CA VAL A 2 -41.40 -33.77 3.96
C VAL A 2 -39.89 -33.55 3.87
N ILE A 3 -39.39 -32.45 4.44
CA ILE A 3 -37.97 -32.12 4.43
C ILE A 3 -37.35 -32.60 5.75
N ASN A 4 -36.31 -33.42 5.66
CA ASN A 4 -35.53 -33.80 6.84
C ASN A 4 -34.62 -32.64 7.25
N TYR A 5 -34.94 -31.96 8.35
CA TYR A 5 -34.18 -30.81 8.85
C TYR A 5 -32.72 -31.17 9.19
N LYS A 6 -32.43 -32.44 9.53
CA LYS A 6 -31.06 -32.93 9.81
C LYS A 6 -30.14 -32.92 8.59
N LYS A 7 -30.66 -32.57 7.41
CA LYS A 7 -29.89 -32.42 6.16
C LYS A 7 -29.62 -30.96 5.81
N LEU A 8 -30.02 -30.01 6.65
CA LEU A 8 -29.89 -28.59 6.39
C LEU A 8 -28.94 -27.91 7.37
N ASN A 9 -28.23 -26.90 6.87
CA ASN A 9 -27.48 -25.93 7.66
C ASN A 9 -28.37 -24.74 8.07
N PRO A 10 -27.93 -23.90 9.04
CA PRO A 10 -28.59 -22.64 9.41
C PRO A 10 -28.98 -21.78 8.20
N ASN A 11 -28.05 -21.62 7.25
CA ASN A 11 -28.29 -20.91 5.99
C ASN A 11 -29.49 -21.48 5.20
N GLY A 12 -29.63 -22.82 5.17
CA GLY A 12 -30.75 -23.50 4.53
C GLY A 12 -32.10 -23.16 5.17
N PHE A 13 -32.17 -23.05 6.49
CA PHE A 13 -33.42 -22.67 7.18
C PHE A 13 -33.86 -21.24 6.84
N TYR A 14 -32.93 -20.27 6.83
CA TYR A 14 -33.25 -18.90 6.40
C TYR A 14 -33.65 -18.83 4.93
N LEU A 15 -32.97 -19.59 4.06
CA LEU A 15 -33.33 -19.67 2.64
C LEU A 15 -34.74 -20.23 2.46
N LEU A 16 -35.14 -21.28 3.19
CA LEU A 16 -36.51 -21.79 3.15
C LEU A 16 -37.55 -20.74 3.60
N LYS A 17 -37.22 -19.90 4.59
CA LYS A 17 -38.09 -18.78 4.99
C LYS A 17 -38.21 -17.72 3.89
N TYR A 18 -37.08 -17.20 3.40
CA TYR A 18 -37.08 -16.03 2.51
C TYR A 18 -37.37 -16.36 1.04
N LEU A 19 -37.09 -17.58 0.57
CA LEU A 19 -37.46 -18.01 -0.79
C LEU A 19 -38.98 -18.19 -0.97
N ASN A 20 -39.72 -18.32 0.13
CA ASN A 20 -41.18 -18.34 0.15
C ASN A 20 -41.81 -16.95 0.41
N ASP A 21 -41.00 -15.92 0.72
CA ASP A 21 -41.45 -14.55 0.94
C ASP A 21 -41.38 -13.74 -0.37
N GLU A 22 -42.55 -13.51 -0.99
CA GLU A 22 -42.65 -12.80 -2.26
C GLU A 22 -42.28 -11.30 -2.16
N THR A 23 -42.19 -10.74 -0.95
CA THR A 23 -41.79 -9.34 -0.73
C THR A 23 -40.27 -9.17 -0.82
N ILE A 24 -39.52 -10.25 -0.58
CA ILE A 24 -38.06 -10.27 -0.64
C ILE A 24 -37.61 -10.45 -2.08
N ARG A 25 -36.88 -9.45 -2.57
CA ARG A 25 -36.30 -9.39 -3.91
C ARG A 25 -34.84 -9.83 -3.92
N PHE A 26 -34.08 -9.54 -2.88
CA PHE A 26 -32.65 -9.82 -2.79
C PHE A 26 -32.34 -10.63 -1.53
N ILE A 27 -31.64 -11.75 -1.72
CA ILE A 27 -31.17 -12.60 -0.62
C ILE A 27 -29.65 -12.71 -0.75
N ILE A 28 -28.93 -12.09 0.17
CA ILE A 28 -27.48 -11.97 0.11
C ILE A 28 -26.89 -12.83 1.22
N LEU A 29 -26.10 -13.84 0.85
CA LEU A 29 -25.36 -14.68 1.77
C LEU A 29 -23.88 -14.38 1.61
N TYR A 30 -23.25 -13.85 2.65
CA TYR A 30 -21.79 -13.70 2.66
C TYR A 30 -21.20 -14.23 3.95
N GLY A 31 -19.89 -14.44 3.95
CA GLY A 31 -19.24 -15.09 5.08
C GLY A 31 -17.91 -15.71 4.70
N GLY A 32 -17.24 -16.32 5.67
CA GLY A 32 -15.98 -17.03 5.46
C GLY A 32 -16.14 -18.28 4.60
N SER A 33 -15.00 -18.82 4.16
CA SER A 33 -14.84 -20.17 3.63
C SER A 33 -15.51 -21.21 4.54
N SER A 34 -15.97 -22.29 3.91
CA SER A 34 -16.61 -23.41 4.60
C SER A 34 -17.86 -23.07 5.44
N SER A 35 -18.48 -21.90 5.26
CA SER A 35 -19.74 -21.54 5.95
C SER A 35 -21.01 -22.15 5.34
N GLY A 36 -20.87 -22.98 4.30
CA GLY A 36 -21.97 -23.74 3.71
C GLY A 36 -22.97 -22.93 2.86
N LYS A 37 -22.59 -21.73 2.39
CA LYS A 37 -23.45 -20.82 1.60
C LYS A 37 -23.95 -21.45 0.31
N SER A 38 -23.03 -21.78 -0.60
CA SER A 38 -23.32 -22.26 -1.97
C SER A 38 -24.10 -23.56 -1.95
N TYR A 39 -23.69 -24.50 -1.10
CA TYR A 39 -24.39 -25.76 -0.89
C TYR A 39 -25.83 -25.56 -0.36
N SER A 40 -26.03 -24.68 0.62
CA SER A 40 -27.38 -24.39 1.16
C SER A 40 -28.29 -23.74 0.10
N VAL A 41 -27.76 -22.87 -0.75
CA VAL A 41 -28.51 -22.31 -1.88
C VAL A 41 -28.90 -23.41 -2.87
N ALA A 42 -27.95 -24.29 -3.24
CA ALA A 42 -28.23 -25.41 -4.14
C ALA A 42 -29.34 -26.34 -3.60
N GLN A 43 -29.24 -26.74 -2.32
CA GLN A 43 -30.26 -27.56 -1.64
C GLN A 43 -31.64 -26.90 -1.70
N THR A 44 -31.72 -25.63 -1.31
CA THR A 44 -33.01 -24.94 -1.21
C THR A 44 -33.60 -24.58 -2.56
N ILE A 45 -32.79 -24.29 -3.58
CA ILE A 45 -33.28 -24.09 -4.94
C ILE A 45 -33.86 -25.38 -5.53
N LEU A 46 -33.22 -26.55 -5.32
CA LEU A 46 -33.79 -27.84 -5.73
C LEU A 46 -35.17 -28.08 -5.07
N ILE A 47 -35.28 -27.80 -3.77
CA ILE A 47 -36.53 -27.88 -3.02
C ILE A 47 -37.59 -26.94 -3.62
N GLN A 48 -37.24 -25.68 -3.88
CA GLN A 48 -38.17 -24.70 -4.44
C GLN A 48 -38.61 -25.07 -5.84
N THR A 49 -37.70 -25.54 -6.70
CA THR A 49 -38.02 -26.00 -8.06
C THR A 49 -39.01 -27.17 -8.06
N LEU A 50 -38.98 -28.06 -7.06
CA LEU A 50 -40.01 -29.09 -6.89
C LEU A 50 -41.34 -28.49 -6.40
N GLN A 51 -41.29 -27.49 -5.53
CA GLN A 51 -42.45 -26.91 -4.85
C GLN A 51 -43.27 -25.98 -5.76
N ASP A 52 -42.63 -25.06 -6.48
CA ASP A 52 -43.32 -24.03 -7.28
C ASP A 52 -43.26 -24.27 -8.79
N GLY A 53 -42.42 -25.19 -9.26
CA GLY A 53 -42.26 -25.48 -10.68
C GLY A 53 -41.70 -24.33 -11.50
N GLU A 54 -40.95 -23.42 -10.87
CA GLU A 54 -40.38 -22.27 -11.54
C GLU A 54 -38.92 -22.46 -11.95
N ASN A 55 -38.53 -21.73 -13.00
CA ASN A 55 -37.18 -21.78 -13.54
C ASN A 55 -36.20 -20.92 -12.73
N THR A 56 -34.98 -21.42 -12.60
CA THR A 56 -33.85 -20.71 -11.97
C THR A 56 -32.68 -20.60 -12.94
N LEU A 57 -31.97 -19.47 -12.89
CA LEU A 57 -30.69 -19.29 -13.58
C LEU A 57 -29.57 -19.15 -12.55
N VAL A 58 -28.54 -19.99 -12.65
CA VAL A 58 -27.34 -19.94 -11.83
C VAL A 58 -26.20 -19.36 -12.66
N MET A 59 -25.53 -18.34 -12.13
CA MET A 59 -24.47 -17.63 -12.85
C MET A 59 -23.19 -17.52 -12.02
N ARG A 60 -22.06 -17.68 -12.70
CA ARG A 60 -20.73 -17.25 -12.26
C ARG A 60 -20.20 -16.20 -13.22
N LYS A 61 -19.18 -15.42 -12.83
CA LYS A 61 -18.54 -14.49 -13.77
C LYS A 61 -17.93 -15.25 -14.95
N VAL A 62 -17.12 -16.27 -14.64
CA VAL A 62 -16.46 -17.10 -15.66
C VAL A 62 -17.18 -18.44 -15.82
N GLY A 63 -17.55 -18.79 -17.06
CA GLY A 63 -18.35 -19.99 -17.35
C GLY A 63 -17.58 -21.32 -17.26
N ALA A 64 -16.27 -21.30 -17.50
CA ALA A 64 -15.44 -22.51 -17.59
C ALA A 64 -15.39 -23.33 -16.29
N SER A 65 -15.50 -22.68 -15.12
CA SER A 65 -15.44 -23.35 -13.81
C SER A 65 -16.77 -23.91 -13.33
N ILE A 66 -17.91 -23.53 -13.95
CA ILE A 66 -19.25 -23.86 -13.47
C ILE A 66 -19.47 -25.36 -13.32
N LEU A 67 -19.06 -26.15 -14.32
CA LEU A 67 -19.30 -27.61 -14.34
C LEU A 67 -18.58 -28.36 -13.21
N LYS A 68 -17.43 -27.85 -12.76
CA LYS A 68 -16.60 -28.46 -11.71
C LYS A 68 -16.84 -27.86 -10.32
N THR A 69 -17.62 -26.78 -10.23
CA THR A 69 -17.88 -26.05 -8.98
C THR A 69 -19.37 -26.15 -8.66
N ILE A 70 -20.14 -25.07 -8.87
CA ILE A 70 -21.53 -24.97 -8.43
C ILE A 70 -22.45 -26.03 -9.05
N TYR A 71 -22.20 -26.49 -10.27
CA TYR A 71 -23.02 -27.56 -10.86
C TYR A 71 -22.87 -28.90 -10.10
N GLU A 72 -21.68 -29.19 -9.59
CA GLU A 72 -21.44 -30.39 -8.80
C GLU A 72 -22.09 -30.27 -7.42
N ASP A 73 -22.07 -29.08 -6.80
CA ASP A 73 -22.79 -28.82 -5.55
C ASP A 73 -24.28 -29.16 -5.66
N TYR A 74 -24.92 -28.83 -6.79
CA TYR A 74 -26.33 -29.20 -7.02
C TYR A 74 -26.55 -30.71 -7.10
N LYS A 75 -25.63 -31.48 -7.69
CA LYS A 75 -25.74 -32.95 -7.70
C LYS A 75 -25.58 -33.53 -6.30
N VAL A 76 -24.56 -33.06 -5.56
CA VAL A 76 -24.29 -33.53 -4.19
C VAL A 76 -25.45 -33.12 -3.27
N ALA A 77 -26.01 -31.92 -3.44
CA ALA A 77 -27.19 -31.46 -2.72
C ALA A 77 -28.42 -32.34 -3.01
N ALA A 78 -28.70 -32.66 -4.28
CA ALA A 78 -29.81 -33.53 -4.65
C ALA A 78 -29.64 -34.95 -4.08
N ALA A 79 -28.42 -35.48 -4.11
CA ALA A 79 -28.09 -36.80 -3.55
C ALA A 79 -28.25 -36.79 -2.03
N GLY A 80 -27.70 -35.78 -1.36
CA GLY A 80 -27.82 -35.57 0.09
C GLY A 80 -29.28 -35.48 0.52
N LEU A 81 -30.12 -34.76 -0.22
CA LEU A 81 -31.56 -34.69 0.03
C LEU A 81 -32.31 -35.99 -0.28
N GLY A 82 -31.76 -36.87 -1.13
CA GLY A 82 -32.40 -38.11 -1.58
C GLY A 82 -33.36 -37.92 -2.76
N ILE A 83 -33.22 -36.81 -3.50
CA ILE A 83 -34.14 -36.39 -4.56
C ILE A 83 -33.54 -36.44 -5.96
N SER A 84 -32.31 -36.96 -6.13
CA SER A 84 -31.64 -37.00 -7.44
C SER A 84 -32.46 -37.66 -8.55
N HIS A 85 -33.24 -38.68 -8.21
CA HIS A 85 -34.11 -39.40 -9.15
C HIS A 85 -35.27 -38.54 -9.71
N LEU A 86 -35.57 -37.40 -9.09
CA LEU A 86 -36.58 -36.45 -9.55
C LEU A 86 -36.03 -35.44 -10.56
N PHE A 87 -34.73 -35.47 -10.83
CA PHE A 87 -34.05 -34.53 -11.72
C PHE A 87 -33.25 -35.26 -12.79
N LYS A 88 -33.22 -34.67 -13.99
CA LYS A 88 -32.32 -35.05 -15.08
C LYS A 88 -31.19 -34.04 -15.15
N PHE A 89 -29.99 -34.50 -14.84
CA PHE A 89 -28.76 -33.72 -14.88
C PHE A 89 -28.19 -33.74 -16.30
N GLN A 90 -28.09 -32.57 -16.93
CA GLN A 90 -27.55 -32.39 -18.27
C GLN A 90 -26.47 -31.30 -18.25
N GLN A 91 -25.62 -31.25 -19.26
CA GLN A 91 -24.62 -30.19 -19.35
C GLN A 91 -25.30 -28.82 -19.32
N ASN A 92 -24.92 -27.99 -18.35
CA ASN A 92 -25.44 -26.63 -18.12
C ASN A 92 -26.94 -26.52 -17.78
N THR A 93 -27.66 -27.63 -17.58
CA THR A 93 -29.08 -27.60 -17.19
C THR A 93 -29.44 -28.78 -16.31
N ILE A 94 -30.20 -28.53 -15.25
CA ILE A 94 -30.87 -29.57 -14.46
C ILE A 94 -32.37 -29.43 -14.67
N LYS A 95 -33.01 -30.49 -15.20
CA LYS A 95 -34.45 -30.49 -15.48
C LYS A 95 -35.20 -31.29 -14.42
N CYS A 96 -36.19 -30.67 -13.80
CA CYS A 96 -37.14 -31.36 -12.92
C CYS A 96 -38.05 -32.27 -13.74
N LEU A 97 -38.07 -33.56 -13.41
CA LEU A 97 -38.87 -34.57 -14.11
C LEU A 97 -40.36 -34.52 -13.71
N VAL A 98 -40.67 -33.92 -12.56
CA VAL A 98 -42.03 -33.86 -12.01
C VAL A 98 -42.87 -32.79 -12.68
N ASN A 99 -42.32 -31.59 -12.88
CA ASN A 99 -43.06 -30.41 -13.37
C ASN A 99 -42.43 -29.75 -14.61
N GLY A 100 -41.30 -30.26 -15.11
CA GLY A 100 -40.63 -29.75 -16.30
C GLY A 100 -39.83 -28.46 -16.10
N ALA A 101 -39.81 -27.89 -14.89
CA ALA A 101 -39.01 -26.72 -14.55
C ALA A 101 -37.52 -26.99 -14.72
N LYS A 102 -36.74 -25.94 -14.95
CA LYS A 102 -35.30 -26.05 -15.22
C LYS A 102 -34.45 -25.11 -14.35
N ILE A 103 -33.27 -25.60 -14.02
CA ILE A 103 -32.19 -24.84 -13.41
C ILE A 103 -31.09 -24.76 -14.46
N ASP A 104 -30.92 -23.60 -15.08
CA ASP A 104 -29.91 -23.36 -16.12
C ASP A 104 -28.66 -22.75 -15.52
N PHE A 105 -27.50 -23.06 -16.10
CA PHE A 105 -26.20 -22.59 -15.65
C PHE A 105 -25.51 -21.79 -16.76
N SER A 106 -24.99 -20.61 -16.44
CA SER A 106 -24.36 -19.75 -17.45
C SER A 106 -23.24 -18.88 -16.87
N GLY A 107 -22.14 -18.75 -17.61
CA GLY A 107 -21.10 -17.76 -17.32
C GLY A 107 -21.45 -16.39 -17.89
N LEU A 108 -21.11 -15.32 -17.18
CA LEU A 108 -21.24 -13.93 -17.65
C LEU A 108 -19.91 -13.39 -18.23
N ASP A 109 -19.20 -14.26 -18.97
CA ASP A 109 -17.95 -13.89 -19.66
C ASP A 109 -18.22 -12.84 -20.74
N ASP A 110 -19.37 -12.97 -21.40
CA ASP A 110 -19.89 -12.04 -22.39
C ASP A 110 -21.09 -11.28 -21.80
N PRO A 111 -20.99 -9.96 -21.58
CA PRO A 111 -22.08 -9.13 -21.07
C PRO A 111 -23.38 -9.22 -21.88
N GLU A 112 -23.32 -9.57 -23.18
CA GLU A 112 -24.50 -9.72 -24.03
C GLU A 112 -25.42 -10.87 -23.57
N LYS A 113 -24.87 -11.91 -22.93
CA LYS A 113 -25.64 -13.04 -22.38
C LYS A 113 -26.71 -12.58 -21.39
N ILE A 114 -26.49 -11.46 -20.70
CA ILE A 114 -27.45 -10.88 -19.75
C ILE A 114 -28.76 -10.42 -20.41
N LYS A 115 -28.73 -10.09 -21.72
CA LYS A 115 -29.91 -9.63 -22.47
C LYS A 115 -30.91 -10.76 -22.71
N GLY A 116 -30.45 -12.02 -22.70
CA GLY A 116 -31.27 -13.22 -22.87
C GLY A 116 -32.04 -13.66 -21.62
N ILE A 117 -31.83 -13.03 -20.46
CA ILE A 117 -32.49 -13.40 -19.20
C ILE A 117 -34.00 -13.11 -19.31
N SER A 118 -34.79 -14.18 -19.47
CA SER A 118 -36.24 -14.13 -19.53
C SER A 118 -36.84 -15.41 -18.94
N ASN A 119 -38.07 -15.32 -18.42
CA ASN A 119 -38.84 -16.45 -17.89
C ASN A 119 -38.23 -17.20 -16.66
N TYR A 120 -37.31 -16.57 -15.93
CA TYR A 120 -36.81 -17.09 -14.64
C TYR A 120 -37.52 -16.44 -13.45
N LYS A 121 -37.85 -17.24 -12.44
CA LYS A 121 -38.31 -16.76 -11.13
C LYS A 121 -37.13 -16.32 -10.27
N ARG A 122 -36.04 -17.08 -10.32
CA ARG A 122 -34.85 -16.86 -9.48
C ARG A 122 -33.59 -16.76 -10.31
N VAL A 123 -32.66 -15.93 -9.84
CA VAL A 123 -31.28 -15.89 -10.34
C VAL A 123 -30.33 -16.03 -9.16
N GLN A 124 -29.44 -17.01 -9.19
CA GLN A 124 -28.33 -17.16 -8.26
C GLN A 124 -27.06 -16.58 -8.89
N LEU A 125 -26.38 -15.68 -8.19
CA LEU A 125 -25.06 -15.15 -8.51
C LEU A 125 -24.05 -15.77 -7.54
N GLU A 126 -23.30 -16.74 -8.04
CA GLU A 126 -22.28 -17.47 -7.32
C GLU A 126 -20.93 -16.77 -7.47
N GLU A 127 -20.22 -16.58 -6.35
CA GLU A 127 -19.05 -15.69 -6.26
C GLU A 127 -19.37 -14.29 -6.76
N TRP A 128 -20.38 -13.67 -6.16
CA TRP A 128 -20.88 -12.36 -6.56
C TRP A 128 -19.80 -11.27 -6.57
N SER A 129 -18.75 -11.41 -5.74
CA SER A 129 -17.57 -10.53 -5.73
C SER A 129 -16.77 -10.55 -7.04
N GLU A 130 -16.86 -11.59 -7.86
CA GLU A 130 -16.20 -11.63 -9.19
C GLU A 130 -16.95 -10.80 -10.25
N PHE A 131 -18.21 -10.41 -9.99
CA PHE A 131 -19.02 -9.66 -10.95
C PHE A 131 -18.72 -8.17 -10.90
N GLU A 132 -18.97 -7.48 -12.01
CA GLU A 132 -18.84 -6.03 -12.06
C GLU A 132 -20.16 -5.34 -11.72
N HIS A 133 -20.10 -4.14 -11.13
CA HIS A 133 -21.29 -3.37 -10.81
C HIS A 133 -22.26 -3.14 -12.01
N PRO A 134 -21.80 -2.87 -13.25
CA PRO A 134 -22.68 -2.76 -14.41
C PRO A 134 -23.46 -4.05 -14.73
N ASP A 135 -22.85 -5.22 -14.55
CA ASP A 135 -23.49 -6.52 -14.77
C ASP A 135 -24.71 -6.66 -13.86
N PHE A 136 -24.53 -6.38 -12.57
CA PHE A 136 -25.61 -6.46 -11.58
C PHE A 136 -26.74 -5.45 -11.88
N LYS A 137 -26.40 -4.22 -12.31
CA LYS A 137 -27.40 -3.22 -12.72
C LYS A 137 -28.23 -3.69 -13.92
N GLN A 138 -27.60 -4.32 -14.92
CA GLN A 138 -28.31 -4.86 -16.08
C GLN A 138 -29.20 -6.04 -15.69
N LEU A 139 -28.70 -6.96 -14.87
CA LEU A 139 -29.43 -8.14 -14.41
C LEU A 139 -30.73 -7.77 -13.71
N ARG A 140 -30.67 -6.79 -12.80
CA ARG A 140 -31.85 -6.27 -12.06
C ARG A 140 -32.94 -5.76 -12.99
N LYS A 141 -32.58 -5.14 -14.12
CA LYS A 141 -33.53 -4.63 -15.11
C LYS A 141 -34.10 -5.75 -16.00
N ARG A 142 -33.33 -6.83 -16.20
CA ARG A 142 -33.73 -7.94 -17.08
C ARG A 142 -34.64 -8.94 -16.38
N LEU A 143 -34.39 -9.27 -15.12
CA LEU A 143 -35.23 -10.15 -14.32
C LEU A 143 -36.55 -9.45 -13.93
N ARG A 144 -37.57 -9.57 -14.78
CA ARG A 144 -38.90 -8.95 -14.60
C ARG A 144 -40.01 -9.85 -15.12
N GLY A 145 -41.28 -9.46 -14.86
CA GLY A 145 -42.46 -10.07 -15.48
C GLY A 145 -43.06 -11.27 -14.74
N LYS A 146 -42.56 -11.63 -13.55
CA LYS A 146 -43.17 -12.64 -12.68
C LYS A 146 -43.32 -12.09 -11.25
N LYS A 147 -44.37 -12.53 -10.55
CA LYS A 147 -44.57 -12.21 -9.12
C LYS A 147 -43.46 -12.86 -8.29
N GLY A 148 -42.97 -12.20 -7.24
CA GLY A 148 -41.99 -12.77 -6.30
C GLY A 148 -40.68 -13.22 -6.93
N GLN A 149 -40.17 -12.52 -7.94
CA GLN A 149 -38.87 -12.87 -8.51
C GLN A 149 -37.73 -12.50 -7.55
N GLN A 150 -36.69 -13.32 -7.46
CA GLN A 150 -35.62 -13.15 -6.48
C GLN A 150 -34.23 -13.22 -7.10
N ILE A 151 -33.28 -12.48 -6.54
CA ILE A 151 -31.86 -12.57 -6.83
C ILE A 151 -31.17 -13.03 -5.55
N ILE A 152 -30.47 -14.16 -5.64
CA ILE A 152 -29.70 -14.76 -4.56
C ILE A 152 -28.23 -14.54 -4.86
N CYS A 153 -27.46 -13.98 -3.93
CA CYS A 153 -26.03 -13.76 -4.11
C CYS A 153 -25.25 -14.49 -3.02
N THR A 154 -24.18 -15.18 -3.41
CA THR A 154 -23.22 -15.81 -2.50
C THR A 154 -21.83 -15.26 -2.79
N PHE A 155 -21.08 -14.88 -1.76
CA PHE A 155 -19.68 -14.45 -1.92
C PHE A 155 -18.91 -14.49 -0.60
N ASN A 156 -17.59 -14.52 -0.70
CA ASN A 156 -16.71 -14.19 0.42
C ASN A 156 -16.38 -12.68 0.34
N PRO A 157 -16.45 -11.92 1.45
CA PRO A 157 -16.07 -10.51 1.46
C PRO A 157 -14.58 -10.38 1.13
N ILE A 158 -14.22 -9.35 0.35
CA ILE A 158 -12.87 -9.18 -0.19
C ILE A 158 -12.20 -7.87 0.19
N SER A 159 -12.91 -6.74 0.15
CA SER A 159 -12.31 -5.44 0.42
C SER A 159 -13.41 -4.44 0.75
N GLU A 160 -13.13 -3.49 1.65
CA GLU A 160 -14.08 -2.45 1.99
C GLU A 160 -14.31 -1.49 0.83
N SER A 161 -13.31 -1.33 -0.04
CA SER A 161 -13.42 -0.55 -1.25
C SER A 161 -14.22 -1.22 -2.38
N HIS A 162 -14.54 -2.51 -2.26
CA HIS A 162 -15.28 -3.23 -3.29
C HIS A 162 -16.68 -2.65 -3.52
N TRP A 163 -17.14 -2.66 -4.79
CA TRP A 163 -18.42 -2.04 -5.17
C TRP A 163 -19.63 -2.64 -4.44
N ILE A 164 -19.61 -3.93 -4.06
CA ILE A 164 -20.69 -4.54 -3.27
C ILE A 164 -20.85 -3.80 -1.93
N LYS A 165 -19.73 -3.46 -1.29
CA LYS A 165 -19.71 -2.73 -0.03
C LYS A 165 -20.11 -1.27 -0.27
N LYS A 166 -19.32 -0.53 -1.06
CA LYS A 166 -19.51 0.91 -1.32
C LYS A 166 -20.84 1.27 -2.00
N GLU A 167 -21.22 0.54 -3.05
CA GLU A 167 -22.33 0.93 -3.94
C GLU A 167 -23.66 0.25 -3.60
N PHE A 168 -23.64 -0.89 -2.90
CA PHE A 168 -24.86 -1.63 -2.57
C PHE A 168 -25.15 -1.64 -1.06
N ILE A 169 -24.19 -2.05 -0.22
CA ILE A 169 -24.40 -2.16 1.22
C ILE A 169 -24.44 -0.77 1.86
N ASP A 170 -23.43 0.07 1.67
CA ASP A 170 -23.28 1.32 2.44
C ASP A 170 -24.27 2.43 2.02
N LYS A 171 -24.89 2.29 0.84
CA LYS A 171 -25.94 3.21 0.37
C LYS A 171 -27.32 2.92 0.93
N ASP A 172 -27.48 1.84 1.69
CA ASP A 172 -28.72 1.50 2.38
C ASP A 172 -28.57 1.63 3.90
N LYS A 173 -29.71 1.86 4.57
CA LYS A 173 -29.81 1.73 6.03
C LYS A 173 -30.19 0.30 6.37
N TRP A 174 -29.44 -0.31 7.28
CA TRP A 174 -29.65 -1.69 7.71
C TRP A 174 -30.05 -1.73 9.17
N HIS A 175 -30.90 -2.70 9.52
CA HIS A 175 -31.23 -3.03 10.90
C HIS A 175 -31.12 -4.53 11.10
N ASP A 176 -30.67 -4.93 12.29
CA ASP A 176 -30.61 -6.34 12.67
C ASP A 176 -32.03 -6.90 12.85
N VAL A 177 -32.18 -8.16 12.44
CA VAL A 177 -33.44 -8.91 12.54
C VAL A 177 -33.20 -10.08 13.49
N PRO A 178 -34.18 -10.43 14.34
CA PRO A 178 -34.07 -11.62 15.19
C PRO A 178 -33.69 -12.86 14.39
N MET A 179 -32.75 -13.64 14.92
CA MET A 179 -32.27 -14.90 14.33
C MET A 179 -33.26 -16.05 14.54
N THR A 180 -34.54 -15.79 14.28
CA THR A 180 -35.64 -16.73 14.43
C THR A 180 -36.20 -17.11 13.07
N VAL A 181 -36.40 -18.41 12.88
CA VAL A 181 -36.95 -18.97 11.66
C VAL A 181 -38.21 -19.75 12.00
N THR A 182 -39.31 -19.37 11.38
CA THR A 182 -40.59 -20.08 11.47
C THR A 182 -40.82 -20.78 10.12
N ILE A 183 -41.01 -22.09 10.14
CA ILE A 183 -41.34 -22.90 8.97
C ILE A 183 -42.61 -23.69 9.30
N ALA A 184 -43.62 -23.60 8.43
CA ALA A 184 -44.93 -24.25 8.62
C ALA A 184 -45.52 -23.98 10.02
N ASP A 185 -45.57 -22.70 10.40
CA ASP A 185 -46.10 -22.19 11.68
C ASP A 185 -45.41 -22.72 12.95
N LYS A 186 -44.22 -23.31 12.80
CA LYS A 186 -43.37 -23.76 13.91
C LYS A 186 -42.06 -23.00 13.93
N GLU A 187 -41.76 -22.37 15.06
CA GLU A 187 -40.46 -21.76 15.30
C GLU A 187 -39.40 -22.84 15.53
N LEU A 188 -38.27 -22.71 14.84
CA LEU A 188 -37.15 -23.63 14.99
C LEU A 188 -36.32 -23.29 16.24
N PRO A 189 -35.69 -24.30 16.89
CA PRO A 189 -34.74 -24.06 17.97
C PRO A 189 -33.63 -23.08 17.58
N LYS A 190 -33.25 -22.20 18.51
CA LYS A 190 -32.28 -21.12 18.28
C LYS A 190 -30.89 -21.64 17.87
N GLU A 191 -30.54 -22.82 18.36
CA GLU A 191 -29.29 -23.51 18.08
C GLU A 191 -29.19 -23.90 16.60
N LEU A 192 -30.32 -24.22 15.96
CA LEU A 192 -30.39 -24.59 14.55
C LEU A 192 -30.35 -23.39 13.61
N THR A 193 -30.74 -22.21 14.09
CA THR A 193 -30.85 -20.98 13.29
C THR A 193 -29.70 -20.00 13.54
N LYS A 194 -28.72 -20.37 14.37
CA LYS A 194 -27.59 -19.51 14.71
C LYS A 194 -26.71 -19.26 13.49
N VAL A 195 -26.57 -17.99 13.14
CA VAL A 195 -25.64 -17.45 12.16
C VAL A 195 -24.91 -16.26 12.78
N LYS A 196 -23.98 -15.63 12.07
CA LYS A 196 -23.23 -14.48 12.60
C LYS A 196 -24.11 -13.24 12.71
N SER A 197 -24.85 -12.91 11.66
CA SER A 197 -25.83 -11.82 11.68
C SER A 197 -26.90 -11.97 10.60
N VAL A 198 -28.06 -11.35 10.82
CA VAL A 198 -29.14 -11.24 9.82
C VAL A 198 -29.64 -9.80 9.81
N LYS A 199 -29.59 -9.15 8.64
CA LYS A 199 -29.96 -7.75 8.47
C LYS A 199 -31.00 -7.58 7.37
N LYS A 200 -31.89 -6.60 7.52
CA LYS A 200 -32.79 -6.15 6.46
C LYS A 200 -32.58 -4.67 6.16
N ASN A 201 -32.79 -4.30 4.91
CA ASN A 201 -32.75 -2.89 4.53
C ASN A 201 -33.95 -2.13 5.10
N ALA A 202 -33.83 -0.83 5.31
CA ALA A 202 -34.96 0.00 5.71
C ALA A 202 -36.02 0.10 4.58
N PRO A 203 -37.29 0.37 4.93
CA PRO A 203 -38.31 0.72 3.94
C PRO A 203 -37.88 1.89 3.06
N ARG A 204 -38.38 1.92 1.82
CA ARG A 204 -38.05 2.96 0.84
C ARG A 204 -39.29 3.65 0.33
N GLN A 205 -39.22 4.97 0.20
CA GLN A 205 -40.26 5.75 -0.45
C GLN A 205 -40.07 5.72 -1.97
N ILE A 206 -41.07 5.23 -2.69
CA ILE A 206 -41.02 5.09 -4.14
C ILE A 206 -42.28 5.69 -4.75
N LEU A 207 -42.11 6.42 -5.86
CA LEU A 207 -43.22 6.88 -6.67
C LEU A 207 -43.91 5.68 -7.33
N ASN A 208 -45.15 5.41 -6.94
CA ASN A 208 -45.98 4.48 -7.66
C ASN A 208 -46.46 5.15 -8.96
N LEU A 209 -46.01 4.64 -10.10
CA LEU A 209 -46.28 5.23 -11.41
C LEU A 209 -47.77 5.18 -11.81
N ARG A 210 -48.58 4.31 -11.20
CA ARG A 210 -50.02 4.19 -11.44
C ARG A 210 -50.81 5.18 -10.60
N THR A 211 -50.56 5.24 -9.30
CA THR A 211 -51.28 6.13 -8.36
C THR A 211 -50.71 7.55 -8.36
N LYS A 212 -49.49 7.74 -8.88
CA LYS A 212 -48.71 9.00 -8.83
C LYS A 212 -48.40 9.48 -7.41
N GLN A 213 -48.55 8.61 -6.41
CA GLN A 213 -48.27 8.90 -5.02
C GLN A 213 -46.93 8.27 -4.61
N ILE A 214 -46.30 8.88 -3.61
CA ILE A 214 -45.14 8.28 -2.95
C ILE A 214 -45.68 7.25 -1.97
N GLU A 215 -45.33 5.99 -2.18
CA GLU A 215 -45.73 4.88 -1.34
C GLU A 215 -44.50 4.32 -0.63
N GLU A 216 -44.69 3.87 0.61
CA GLU A 216 -43.65 3.18 1.37
C GLU A 216 -43.59 1.73 0.92
N GLN A 217 -42.48 1.36 0.29
CA GLN A 217 -42.15 -0.01 -0.04
C GLN A 217 -41.45 -0.67 1.16
N ALA A 218 -42.01 -1.78 1.62
CA ALA A 218 -41.42 -2.62 2.65
C ALA A 218 -39.99 -3.08 2.30
N PRO A 219 -39.18 -3.45 3.31
CA PRO A 219 -37.86 -4.05 3.10
C PRO A 219 -37.92 -5.22 2.12
N ASN A 220 -37.03 -5.21 1.13
CA ASN A 220 -37.01 -6.22 0.06
C ASN A 220 -35.65 -6.91 -0.08
N THR A 221 -34.69 -6.59 0.80
CA THR A 221 -33.35 -7.16 0.81
C THR A 221 -33.05 -7.71 2.19
N VAL A 222 -32.55 -8.95 2.21
CA VAL A 222 -32.03 -9.59 3.41
C VAL A 222 -30.57 -9.97 3.21
N ILE A 223 -29.76 -9.71 4.23
CA ILE A 223 -28.37 -10.10 4.33
C ILE A 223 -28.25 -11.15 5.43
N ILE A 224 -27.59 -12.25 5.14
CA ILE A 224 -27.28 -13.34 6.08
C ILE A 224 -25.76 -13.50 6.09
N GLN A 225 -25.13 -13.23 7.23
CA GLN A 225 -23.69 -13.43 7.42
C GLN A 225 -23.46 -14.74 8.17
N SER A 226 -22.56 -15.59 7.67
CA SER A 226 -22.24 -16.89 8.28
C SER A 226 -20.75 -17.18 8.32
N THR A 227 -20.30 -18.06 9.22
CA THR A 227 -18.91 -18.52 9.35
C THR A 227 -18.84 -20.05 9.31
N TYR A 228 -17.63 -20.61 9.31
CA TYR A 228 -17.44 -22.07 9.41
C TYR A 228 -18.09 -22.67 10.67
N LEU A 229 -18.17 -21.89 11.76
CA LEU A 229 -18.85 -22.27 13.02
C LEU A 229 -20.36 -22.47 12.85
N ASN A 230 -20.94 -22.00 11.75
CA ASN A 230 -22.36 -22.21 11.44
C ASN A 230 -22.59 -23.42 10.54
N ASN A 231 -21.54 -24.14 10.12
CA ASN A 231 -21.67 -25.29 9.24
C ASN A 231 -21.63 -26.60 10.03
N PHE A 232 -22.76 -27.31 10.10
CA PHE A 232 -22.89 -28.58 10.81
C PHE A 232 -22.06 -29.71 10.20
N TRP A 233 -21.53 -29.53 8.99
CA TRP A 233 -20.60 -30.46 8.34
C TRP A 233 -19.13 -30.06 8.52
N VAL A 234 -18.86 -29.05 9.35
CA VAL A 234 -17.51 -28.68 9.79
C VAL A 234 -17.41 -28.81 11.30
N VAL A 235 -18.38 -28.29 12.05
CA VAL A 235 -18.36 -28.27 13.53
C VAL A 235 -19.37 -29.23 14.18
N GLY A 236 -20.03 -30.08 13.39
CA GLY A 236 -21.11 -30.94 13.88
C GLY A 236 -22.42 -30.20 14.16
N SER A 237 -23.51 -30.95 14.29
CA SER A 237 -24.80 -30.39 14.72
C SER A 237 -24.80 -30.04 16.21
N PRO A 238 -25.65 -29.10 16.66
CA PRO A 238 -25.69 -28.69 18.07
C PRO A 238 -26.06 -29.81 19.05
N ASP A 239 -26.86 -30.79 18.59
CA ASP A 239 -27.26 -31.95 19.39
C ASP A 239 -26.30 -33.15 19.26
N GLY A 240 -25.28 -33.05 18.40
CA GLY A 240 -24.30 -34.10 18.12
C GLY A 240 -24.85 -35.34 17.41
N THR A 241 -26.13 -35.33 16.96
CA THR A 241 -26.78 -36.52 16.40
C THR A 241 -26.64 -36.63 14.88
N TYR A 242 -26.23 -35.56 14.20
CA TYR A 242 -26.01 -35.52 12.76
C TYR A 242 -24.92 -34.50 12.38
N GLY A 243 -24.64 -34.39 11.08
CA GLY A 243 -23.55 -33.55 10.57
C GLY A 243 -22.21 -34.28 10.60
N PHE A 244 -21.13 -33.51 10.50
CA PHE A 244 -19.76 -34.01 10.50
C PHE A 244 -18.87 -33.00 11.23
N TYR A 245 -18.01 -33.50 12.11
CA TYR A 245 -16.98 -32.70 12.77
C TYR A 245 -15.65 -32.94 12.03
N ASP A 246 -15.22 -31.94 11.28
CA ASP A 246 -14.00 -31.99 10.49
C ASP A 246 -12.83 -31.45 11.33
N GLU A 247 -12.18 -32.37 12.07
CA GLU A 247 -11.07 -32.02 12.96
C GLU A 247 -9.93 -31.30 12.23
N GLN A 248 -9.65 -31.67 10.97
CA GLN A 248 -8.58 -31.07 10.18
C GLN A 248 -8.94 -29.65 9.76
N CYS A 249 -10.15 -29.46 9.21
CA CYS A 249 -10.61 -28.13 8.81
C CYS A 249 -10.69 -27.16 10.00
N VAL A 250 -11.12 -27.63 11.18
CA VAL A 250 -11.14 -26.81 12.40
C VAL A 250 -9.72 -26.50 12.88
N ALA A 251 -8.80 -27.47 12.83
CA ALA A 251 -7.40 -27.25 13.20
C ALA A 251 -6.70 -26.22 12.30
N ASP A 252 -6.96 -26.25 10.98
CA ASP A 252 -6.42 -25.26 10.05
C ASP A 252 -6.92 -23.85 10.38
N PHE A 253 -8.22 -23.68 10.65
CA PHE A 253 -8.76 -22.39 11.08
C PHE A 253 -8.20 -21.91 12.43
N GLU A 254 -7.96 -22.80 13.39
CA GLU A 254 -7.32 -22.43 14.65
C GLU A 254 -5.83 -22.07 14.46
N TYR A 255 -5.15 -22.73 13.53
CA TYR A 255 -3.78 -22.37 13.17
C TYR A 255 -3.72 -20.95 12.58
N ASP A 256 -4.60 -20.65 11.62
CA ASP A 256 -4.71 -19.31 11.02
C ASP A 256 -5.05 -18.25 12.07
N ARG A 257 -5.99 -18.54 13.00
CA ARG A 257 -6.36 -17.61 14.08
C ARG A 257 -5.15 -17.14 14.90
N VAL A 258 -4.15 -18.00 15.08
CA VAL A 258 -2.95 -17.71 15.88
C VAL A 258 -1.84 -17.09 15.04
N HIS A 259 -1.62 -17.58 13.81
CA HIS A 259 -0.44 -17.23 13.00
C HIS A 259 -0.73 -16.19 11.92
N ASP A 260 -1.96 -16.12 11.42
CA ASP A 260 -2.42 -15.15 10.43
C ASP A 260 -3.85 -14.65 10.75
N PRO A 261 -3.99 -13.79 11.78
CA PRO A 261 -5.31 -13.30 12.22
C PRO A 261 -6.09 -12.56 11.13
N ASP A 262 -5.39 -11.90 10.19
CA ASP A 262 -6.03 -11.18 9.09
C ASP A 262 -6.66 -12.16 8.09
N TYR A 263 -5.92 -13.21 7.72
CA TYR A 263 -6.45 -14.31 6.91
C TYR A 263 -7.64 -14.99 7.61
N TYR A 264 -7.54 -15.25 8.91
CA TYR A 264 -8.63 -15.81 9.70
C TYR A 264 -9.88 -14.91 9.73
N ASN A 265 -9.71 -13.60 9.92
CA ASN A 265 -10.83 -12.65 9.96
C ASN A 265 -11.61 -12.64 8.63
N VAL A 266 -10.90 -12.67 7.50
CA VAL A 266 -11.52 -12.66 6.17
C VAL A 266 -12.10 -14.04 5.82
N TYR A 267 -11.28 -15.09 5.83
CA TYR A 267 -11.68 -16.41 5.33
C TYR A 267 -12.36 -17.30 6.35
N ALA A 268 -12.15 -17.16 7.66
CA ALA A 268 -12.90 -17.93 8.65
C ALA A 268 -14.15 -17.18 9.11
N LEU A 269 -13.98 -15.92 9.52
CA LEU A 269 -15.05 -15.11 10.10
C LEU A 269 -15.88 -14.34 9.08
N GLY A 270 -15.42 -14.19 7.83
CA GLY A 270 -16.16 -13.46 6.81
C GLY A 270 -16.28 -11.98 7.11
N GLU A 271 -15.19 -11.36 7.58
CA GLU A 271 -15.05 -9.91 7.68
C GLU A 271 -14.51 -9.31 6.38
N TRP A 272 -14.74 -8.02 6.18
CA TRP A 272 -14.16 -7.28 5.07
C TRP A 272 -12.69 -6.99 5.36
N GLY A 273 -11.79 -7.30 4.42
CA GLY A 273 -10.36 -7.05 4.56
C GLY A 273 -9.54 -7.70 3.44
N VAL A 274 -8.35 -7.15 3.17
CA VAL A 274 -7.46 -7.60 2.10
C VAL A 274 -6.49 -8.66 2.61
N ILE A 275 -6.21 -9.67 1.77
CA ILE A 275 -5.25 -10.74 2.06
C ILE A 275 -3.87 -10.34 1.56
N ARG A 276 -2.86 -10.62 2.38
CA ARG A 276 -1.46 -10.37 2.08
C ARG A 276 -0.90 -11.49 1.17
N THR A 277 -0.16 -11.11 0.14
CA THR A 277 0.55 -11.96 -0.82
C THR A 277 2.04 -12.12 -0.50
N GLY A 278 2.58 -11.36 0.46
CA GLY A 278 3.98 -11.40 0.90
C GLY A 278 4.93 -10.53 0.07
N SER A 279 4.41 -9.83 -0.93
CA SER A 279 5.15 -8.89 -1.79
C SER A 279 4.78 -7.43 -1.52
N GLU A 280 4.14 -7.15 -0.37
CA GLU A 280 3.66 -5.81 -0.03
C GLU A 280 4.81 -4.80 0.14
N PHE A 281 4.52 -3.56 -0.25
CA PHE A 281 5.40 -2.42 -0.03
C PHE A 281 5.61 -2.16 1.47
N PHE A 282 4.53 -2.18 2.26
CA PHE A 282 4.58 -2.14 3.72
C PHE A 282 4.48 -3.55 4.32
N GLY A 283 5.47 -4.39 3.99
CA GLY A 283 5.56 -5.78 4.46
C GLY A 283 5.49 -5.96 5.99
N SER A 284 5.89 -4.96 6.77
CA SER A 284 5.88 -5.02 8.23
C SER A 284 4.61 -4.44 8.85
N PHE A 285 3.72 -3.83 8.05
CA PHE A 285 2.45 -3.34 8.55
C PHE A 285 1.54 -4.49 8.99
N ASN A 286 1.02 -4.43 10.22
CA ASN A 286 0.13 -5.41 10.79
C ASN A 286 -1.04 -4.67 11.43
N ARG A 287 -2.25 -4.84 10.89
CA ARG A 287 -3.44 -4.13 11.37
C ARG A 287 -3.68 -4.36 12.86
N GLY A 288 -3.56 -5.59 13.33
CA GLY A 288 -3.76 -5.92 14.75
C GLY A 288 -2.76 -5.29 15.73
N LYS A 289 -1.60 -4.79 15.24
CA LYS A 289 -0.59 -4.11 16.06
C LYS A 289 -0.56 -2.60 15.83
N HIS A 290 -0.73 -2.16 14.59
CA HIS A 290 -0.50 -0.79 14.16
C HIS A 290 -1.81 -0.03 13.89
N SER A 291 -2.96 -0.70 13.97
CA SER A 291 -4.27 -0.07 13.89
C SER A 291 -5.07 -0.22 15.19
N GLY A 292 -5.87 0.79 15.51
CA GLY A 292 -6.62 0.85 16.77
C GLY A 292 -7.45 2.12 16.90
N GLU A 293 -7.88 2.46 18.12
CA GLU A 293 -8.55 3.73 18.38
C GLU A 293 -7.52 4.85 18.60
N HIS A 294 -7.35 5.71 17.60
CA HIS A 294 -6.41 6.83 17.59
C HIS A 294 -7.11 8.09 17.07
N LYS A 295 -8.11 8.55 17.83
CA LYS A 295 -8.93 9.70 17.47
C LYS A 295 -8.14 11.01 17.53
N TYR A 296 -8.70 12.04 16.89
CA TYR A 296 -8.21 13.41 16.97
C TYR A 296 -8.10 13.90 18.42
N VAL A 297 -6.94 14.48 18.75
CA VAL A 297 -6.63 15.08 20.05
C VAL A 297 -6.59 16.61 19.93
N PRO A 298 -7.46 17.37 20.62
CA PRO A 298 -7.56 18.82 20.43
C PRO A 298 -6.29 19.65 20.71
N ASP A 299 -5.42 19.18 21.59
CA ASP A 299 -4.25 19.93 22.05
C ASP A 299 -3.01 19.78 21.13
N LEU A 300 -3.12 18.99 20.06
CA LEU A 300 -2.02 18.72 19.13
C LEU A 300 -2.30 19.27 17.73
N PRO A 301 -1.30 19.84 17.05
CA PRO A 301 -1.47 20.38 15.72
C PRO A 301 -1.81 19.27 14.71
N ILE A 302 -2.57 19.65 13.68
CA ILE A 302 -2.91 18.75 12.57
C ILE A 302 -1.91 18.92 11.43
N HIS A 303 -1.41 17.79 10.96
CA HIS A 303 -0.63 17.64 9.74
C HIS A 303 -1.51 16.99 8.68
N ILE A 304 -1.59 17.58 7.48
CA ILE A 304 -2.24 16.94 6.33
C ILE A 304 -1.22 16.62 5.26
N SER A 305 -1.35 15.48 4.60
CA SER A 305 -0.52 15.10 3.48
C SER A 305 -1.37 14.83 2.26
N VAL A 306 -0.99 15.43 1.13
CA VAL A 306 -1.83 15.50 -0.06
C VAL A 306 -1.10 14.96 -1.29
N ASP A 307 -1.83 14.17 -2.07
CA ASP A 307 -1.40 13.71 -3.40
C ASP A 307 -2.49 14.06 -4.45
N ASN A 308 -2.06 14.63 -5.58
CA ASN A 308 -2.95 15.27 -6.55
C ASN A 308 -3.54 14.32 -7.59
N ASN A 309 -3.36 13.00 -7.47
CA ASN A 309 -3.92 12.08 -8.44
C ASN A 309 -5.45 12.23 -8.52
N VAL A 310 -5.99 12.25 -9.74
CA VAL A 310 -7.40 12.58 -10.00
C VAL A 310 -8.28 11.33 -9.99
N LEU A 311 -7.71 10.17 -10.35
CA LEU A 311 -8.39 8.88 -10.40
C LEU A 311 -7.55 7.85 -9.62
N PRO A 312 -8.11 7.18 -8.60
CA PRO A 312 -9.55 7.11 -8.28
C PRO A 312 -10.08 8.34 -7.54
N TYR A 313 -9.22 9.08 -6.82
CA TYR A 313 -9.55 10.28 -6.06
C TYR A 313 -8.28 11.05 -5.67
N ILE A 314 -8.43 12.35 -5.36
CA ILE A 314 -7.38 13.13 -4.68
C ILE A 314 -7.27 12.60 -3.25
N SER A 315 -6.06 12.27 -2.83
CA SER A 315 -5.79 11.62 -1.54
C SER A 315 -5.34 12.66 -0.52
N VAL A 316 -6.02 12.72 0.63
CA VAL A 316 -5.63 13.56 1.76
C VAL A 316 -5.66 12.71 3.04
N SER A 317 -4.52 12.58 3.71
CA SER A 317 -4.41 11.89 5.00
C SER A 317 -4.13 12.90 6.12
N TYR A 318 -4.67 12.66 7.32
CA TYR A 318 -4.62 13.57 8.46
C TYR A 318 -3.91 12.92 9.64
N TRP A 319 -2.94 13.63 10.19
CA TRP A 319 -1.95 13.11 11.12
C TRP A 319 -1.77 14.04 12.31
N GLN A 320 -1.42 13.46 13.45
CA GLN A 320 -0.91 14.17 14.61
C GLN A 320 0.38 13.51 15.08
N VAL A 321 1.20 14.30 15.79
CA VAL A 321 2.46 13.84 16.36
C VAL A 321 2.59 14.31 17.80
N ASP A 322 3.05 13.42 18.67
CA ASP A 322 3.44 13.72 20.04
C ASP A 322 4.94 13.42 20.19
N PHE A 323 5.71 14.43 20.62
CA PHE A 323 7.16 14.35 20.83
C PHE A 323 7.56 14.15 22.31
N THR A 324 6.60 14.07 23.24
CA THR A 324 6.87 14.10 24.69
C THR A 324 7.58 12.84 25.21
N THR A 325 7.28 11.67 24.64
CA THR A 325 7.77 10.36 25.11
C THR A 325 8.49 9.58 24.00
N GLY A 326 9.10 10.30 23.06
CA GLY A 326 9.52 9.80 21.75
C GLY A 326 8.66 10.41 20.65
N THR A 327 8.80 9.96 19.41
CA THR A 327 8.03 10.44 18.25
C THR A 327 6.88 9.48 17.97
N LYS A 328 5.68 9.81 18.47
CA LYS A 328 4.46 9.04 18.22
C LYS A 328 3.65 9.73 17.14
N VAL A 329 3.47 9.08 16.01
CA VAL A 329 2.75 9.62 14.85
C VAL A 329 1.50 8.78 14.64
N TRP A 330 0.34 9.40 14.44
CA TRP A 330 -0.85 8.64 14.08
C TRP A 330 -1.73 9.32 13.06
N GLN A 331 -2.31 8.50 12.19
CA GLN A 331 -3.35 8.92 11.27
C GLN A 331 -4.70 8.80 11.96
N PHE A 332 -5.47 9.89 12.01
CA PHE A 332 -6.79 9.89 12.65
C PHE A 332 -7.95 10.10 11.67
N HIS A 333 -7.65 10.54 10.44
CA HIS A 333 -8.67 10.73 9.41
C HIS A 333 -8.09 10.59 7.99
N GLU A 334 -8.98 10.43 7.02
CA GLU A 334 -8.68 10.39 5.59
C GLU A 334 -9.79 11.07 4.79
N THR A 335 -9.44 11.69 3.67
CA THR A 335 -10.40 12.23 2.70
C THR A 335 -10.00 11.77 1.31
N CYS A 336 -10.80 10.87 0.75
CA CYS A 336 -10.71 10.41 -0.63
C CYS A 336 -11.69 11.22 -1.50
N ALA A 337 -11.22 12.31 -2.11
CA ALA A 337 -12.09 13.18 -2.90
C ALA A 337 -12.38 12.60 -4.29
N GLU A 338 -13.38 11.71 -4.37
CA GLU A 338 -13.90 11.10 -5.60
C GLU A 338 -14.72 12.10 -6.45
N SER A 339 -14.96 11.76 -7.72
CA SER A 339 -15.85 12.55 -8.60
C SER A 339 -17.26 12.68 -8.00
N PRO A 340 -17.89 13.89 -7.97
CA PRO A 340 -17.53 15.11 -8.70
C PRO A 340 -16.65 16.10 -7.91
N ASN A 341 -16.06 15.68 -6.79
CA ASN A 341 -15.26 16.51 -5.89
C ASN A 341 -13.74 16.39 -6.13
N ASN A 342 -13.32 15.61 -7.12
CA ASN A 342 -11.92 15.38 -7.51
C ASN A 342 -11.27 16.55 -8.26
N THR A 343 -11.55 17.79 -7.86
CA THR A 343 -10.81 18.99 -8.29
C THR A 343 -10.18 19.65 -7.08
N VAL A 344 -9.02 20.29 -7.25
CA VAL A 344 -8.27 20.92 -6.13
C VAL A 344 -9.17 21.78 -5.23
N LYS A 345 -9.93 22.73 -5.78
CA LYS A 345 -10.82 23.60 -5.00
C LYS A 345 -11.91 22.83 -4.25
N LYS A 346 -12.46 21.78 -4.85
CA LYS A 346 -13.52 20.99 -4.21
C LYS A 346 -12.95 20.06 -3.14
N ALA A 347 -11.79 19.45 -3.40
CA ALA A 347 -11.06 18.65 -2.43
C ALA A 347 -10.67 19.50 -1.21
N SER A 348 -10.07 20.68 -1.40
CA SER A 348 -9.75 21.61 -0.30
C SER A 348 -10.99 22.02 0.50
N LYS A 349 -12.14 22.23 -0.16
CA LYS A 349 -13.40 22.52 0.54
C LYS A 349 -13.93 21.35 1.36
N LEU A 350 -13.72 20.10 0.92
CA LEU A 350 -14.04 18.92 1.72
C LEU A 350 -13.17 18.85 2.97
N VAL A 351 -11.87 19.12 2.83
CA VAL A 351 -10.92 19.21 3.95
C VAL A 351 -11.35 20.29 4.93
N ALA A 352 -11.60 21.51 4.47
CA ALA A 352 -12.08 22.60 5.29
C ALA A 352 -13.41 22.28 6.01
N LYS A 353 -14.35 21.62 5.32
CA LYS A 353 -15.61 21.20 5.91
C LYS A 353 -15.39 20.21 7.06
N TYR A 354 -14.49 19.25 6.90
CA TYR A 354 -14.15 18.31 7.96
C TYR A 354 -13.47 19.00 9.14
N LEU A 355 -12.45 19.82 8.91
CA LEU A 355 -11.74 20.56 9.95
C LEU A 355 -12.69 21.47 10.77
N LYS A 356 -13.65 22.12 10.10
CA LYS A 356 -14.71 22.90 10.78
C LYS A 356 -15.63 22.02 11.63
N SER A 357 -15.91 20.79 11.19
CA SER A 357 -16.79 19.86 11.92
C SER A 357 -16.19 19.37 13.23
N ILE A 358 -14.85 19.30 13.31
CA ILE A 358 -14.11 18.98 14.54
C ILE A 358 -13.70 20.24 15.32
N GLN A 359 -14.18 21.42 14.91
CA GLN A 359 -13.90 22.71 15.54
C GLN A 359 -12.40 23.05 15.62
N TYR A 360 -11.61 22.59 14.65
CA TYR A 360 -10.19 22.94 14.58
C TYR A 360 -10.00 24.41 14.22
N SER A 361 -9.13 25.10 14.96
CA SER A 361 -8.85 26.53 14.77
C SER A 361 -7.37 26.89 14.84
N ASP A 362 -6.48 25.92 15.03
CA ASP A 362 -5.03 26.16 15.09
C ASP A 362 -4.41 26.10 13.68
N ARG A 363 -3.10 26.33 13.60
CA ARG A 363 -2.32 26.30 12.36
C ARG A 363 -2.29 24.89 11.77
N LEU A 364 -2.47 24.77 10.46
CA LEU A 364 -2.43 23.51 9.72
C LEU A 364 -1.10 23.34 9.00
N TYR A 365 -0.45 22.19 9.16
CA TYR A 365 0.80 21.85 8.48
C TYR A 365 0.51 21.02 7.23
N VAL A 366 0.97 21.48 6.06
CA VAL A 366 0.66 20.83 4.77
C VAL A 366 1.90 20.16 4.20
N HIS A 367 1.82 18.86 4.03
CA HIS A 367 2.79 17.96 3.41
C HIS A 367 2.23 17.43 2.08
N GLY A 368 3.06 16.77 1.28
CA GLY A 368 2.59 16.14 0.05
C GLY A 368 3.65 16.02 -1.03
N ASP A 369 3.18 15.71 -2.23
CA ASP A 369 4.01 15.51 -3.42
C ASP A 369 4.66 16.83 -3.89
N ALA A 370 5.99 16.90 -3.90
CA ALA A 370 6.76 18.05 -4.38
C ALA A 370 6.48 18.40 -5.86
N SER A 371 6.03 17.43 -6.68
CA SER A 371 5.68 17.67 -8.08
C SER A 371 4.51 18.64 -8.24
N THR A 372 3.65 18.74 -7.23
CA THR A 372 2.48 19.63 -7.20
C THR A 372 2.84 21.12 -7.14
N LYS A 373 4.10 21.44 -6.82
CA LYS A 373 4.65 22.81 -6.82
C LYS A 373 5.05 23.30 -8.21
N ALA A 374 5.03 22.45 -9.23
CA ALA A 374 5.26 22.89 -10.59
C ALA A 374 4.10 23.81 -11.05
N ALA A 375 4.45 24.98 -11.58
CA ALA A 375 3.48 25.92 -12.14
C ALA A 375 2.75 25.29 -13.33
N ASN A 376 1.41 25.30 -13.30
CA ASN A 376 0.62 24.81 -14.43
C ASN A 376 0.44 25.90 -15.49
N SER A 377 0.54 25.52 -16.76
CA SER A 377 0.36 26.41 -17.92
C SER A 377 -1.10 26.78 -18.22
N ILE A 378 -2.03 26.39 -17.35
CA ILE A 378 -3.49 26.53 -17.53
C ILE A 378 -4.07 27.67 -16.68
N ASP A 379 -3.42 28.08 -15.59
CA ASP A 379 -3.85 29.24 -14.79
C ASP A 379 -3.20 30.51 -15.34
N ASP A 380 -3.99 31.57 -15.55
CA ASP A 380 -3.53 32.89 -16.01
C ASP A 380 -2.51 33.51 -15.02
N GLU A 381 -2.56 33.10 -13.75
CA GLU A 381 -1.63 33.50 -12.69
C GLU A 381 -0.43 32.54 -12.52
N LYS A 382 -0.31 31.48 -13.35
CA LYS A 382 0.73 30.44 -13.28
C LYS A 382 0.89 29.75 -11.92
N ARG A 383 -0.15 29.73 -11.08
CA ARG A 383 -0.09 29.09 -9.76
C ARG A 383 0.06 27.57 -9.88
N SER A 384 0.77 26.99 -8.92
CA SER A 384 0.90 25.54 -8.81
C SER A 384 -0.39 24.92 -8.26
N TRP A 385 -0.50 23.59 -8.33
CA TRP A 385 -1.65 22.89 -7.75
C TRP A 385 -1.70 23.09 -6.24
N MET A 386 -0.55 23.04 -5.56
CA MET A 386 -0.47 23.24 -4.12
C MET A 386 -0.80 24.66 -3.69
N ASP A 387 -0.38 25.68 -4.44
CA ASP A 387 -0.73 27.08 -4.14
C ASP A 387 -2.25 27.26 -4.14
N LEU A 388 -2.94 26.64 -5.10
CA LEU A 388 -4.40 26.72 -5.20
C LEU A 388 -5.10 25.94 -4.07
N PHE A 389 -4.51 24.83 -3.63
CA PHE A 389 -5.00 24.05 -2.49
C PHE A 389 -4.91 24.87 -1.19
N ILE A 390 -3.74 25.46 -0.94
CA ILE A 390 -3.45 26.29 0.24
C ILE A 390 -4.30 27.57 0.22
N ASP A 391 -4.37 28.30 -0.91
CA ASP A 391 -5.20 29.51 -1.07
C ASP A 391 -6.68 29.22 -0.77
N THR A 392 -7.18 28.06 -1.21
CA THR A 392 -8.57 27.68 -0.92
C THR A 392 -8.79 27.44 0.57
N LEU A 393 -7.85 26.79 1.27
CA LEU A 393 -7.95 26.57 2.73
C LEU A 393 -7.83 27.89 3.52
N GLN A 394 -6.94 28.78 3.11
CA GLN A 394 -6.79 30.11 3.70
C GLN A 394 -8.08 30.94 3.55
N LYS A 395 -8.73 30.88 2.38
CA LYS A 395 -10.05 31.51 2.16
C LYS A 395 -11.16 30.91 3.01
N GLU A 396 -11.02 29.66 3.43
CA GLU A 396 -11.96 29.01 4.35
C GLU A 396 -11.69 29.36 5.83
N GLY A 397 -10.61 30.09 6.13
CA GLY A 397 -10.30 30.65 7.45
C GLY A 397 -9.15 29.98 8.20
N PHE A 398 -8.36 29.12 7.56
CA PHE A 398 -7.27 28.40 8.21
C PHE A 398 -5.90 29.06 7.98
N GLU A 399 -5.08 29.12 9.03
CA GLU A 399 -3.67 29.48 8.90
C GLU A 399 -2.87 28.25 8.47
N ILE A 400 -2.08 28.37 7.39
CA ILE A 400 -1.42 27.23 6.75
C ILE A 400 0.11 27.42 6.77
N GLU A 401 0.83 26.37 7.16
CA GLU A 401 2.28 26.27 7.01
C GLU A 401 2.63 25.18 5.97
N ASP A 402 3.22 25.61 4.85
CA ASP A 402 3.67 24.72 3.78
C ASP A 402 4.98 24.01 4.19
N LYS A 403 4.91 22.69 4.32
CA LYS A 403 6.03 21.80 4.63
C LYS A 403 6.49 20.97 3.43
N VAL A 404 5.85 21.10 2.26
CA VAL A 404 6.17 20.31 1.07
C VAL A 404 7.61 20.63 0.62
N GLY A 405 8.46 19.60 0.53
CA GLY A 405 9.85 19.76 0.08
C GLY A 405 9.99 20.15 -1.40
N ASN A 406 11.22 20.47 -1.82
CA ASN A 406 11.53 20.78 -3.22
C ASN A 406 11.71 19.51 -4.09
N LYS A 407 11.90 18.36 -3.45
CA LYS A 407 12.10 17.06 -4.11
C LYS A 407 11.44 15.96 -3.28
N ASN A 408 10.85 14.99 -3.96
CA ASN A 408 10.29 13.82 -3.30
C ASN A 408 11.38 12.89 -2.76
N PRO A 409 11.19 12.31 -1.56
CA PRO A 409 12.11 11.31 -1.04
C PRO A 409 12.01 10.00 -1.85
N SER A 410 13.08 9.20 -1.83
CA SER A 410 13.15 7.95 -2.58
C SER A 410 12.05 6.98 -2.15
N VAL A 411 11.30 6.46 -3.14
CA VAL A 411 10.19 5.52 -2.89
C VAL A 411 10.66 4.28 -2.14
N ALA A 412 11.64 3.56 -2.67
CA ALA A 412 12.15 2.35 -2.03
C ALA A 412 12.70 2.63 -0.62
N MET A 413 13.47 3.71 -0.44
CA MET A 413 14.10 4.02 0.85
C MET A 413 13.06 4.35 1.93
N THR A 414 12.03 5.12 1.55
CA THR A 414 10.98 5.52 2.50
C THR A 414 10.11 4.34 2.91
N GLY A 415 9.80 3.43 1.99
CA GLY A 415 9.11 2.18 2.32
C GLY A 415 9.89 1.33 3.33
N GLU A 416 11.21 1.23 3.17
CA GLU A 416 12.03 0.47 4.11
C GLU A 416 12.20 1.14 5.46
N PHE A 417 12.34 2.46 5.49
CA PHE A 417 12.37 3.20 6.75
C PHE A 417 11.08 3.00 7.55
N ILE A 418 9.92 3.07 6.88
CA ILE A 418 8.61 2.82 7.52
C ILE A 418 8.48 1.38 8.00
N ASN A 419 8.89 0.39 7.19
CA ASN A 419 8.90 -1.01 7.63
C ASN A 419 9.81 -1.21 8.85
N ALA A 420 10.98 -0.56 8.87
CA ALA A 420 11.91 -0.60 9.99
C ALA A 420 11.33 0.00 11.28
N ILE A 421 10.49 1.04 11.18
CA ILE A 421 9.71 1.57 12.31
C ILE A 421 8.69 0.54 12.79
N PHE A 422 7.91 -0.06 11.88
CA PHE A 422 6.94 -1.10 12.23
C PHE A 422 7.57 -2.35 12.87
N ASP A 423 8.79 -2.71 12.46
CA ASP A 423 9.56 -3.80 13.06
C ASP A 423 10.26 -3.40 14.38
N CYS A 424 10.03 -2.18 14.87
CA CYS A 424 10.67 -1.60 16.07
C CYS A 424 12.21 -1.57 15.99
N THR A 425 12.77 -1.53 14.78
CA THR A 425 14.23 -1.46 14.57
C THR A 425 14.78 -0.03 14.60
N VAL A 426 13.90 0.96 14.42
CA VAL A 426 14.20 2.39 14.62
C VAL A 426 13.66 2.79 16.01
N PRO A 427 14.52 2.89 17.03
CA PRO A 427 14.06 3.15 18.39
C PRO A 427 13.48 4.56 18.54
N GLY A 428 12.43 4.68 19.35
CA GLY A 428 11.84 5.97 19.72
C GLY A 428 10.84 6.54 18.71
N ILE A 429 10.45 5.79 17.67
CA ILE A 429 9.38 6.16 16.75
C ILE A 429 8.29 5.09 16.75
N GLU A 430 7.04 5.51 16.85
CA GLU A 430 5.87 4.63 16.77
C GLU A 430 4.85 5.24 15.79
N ILE A 431 4.24 4.41 14.95
CA ILE A 431 3.23 4.81 13.98
C ILE A 431 1.94 4.03 14.21
N TYR A 432 0.82 4.74 14.28
CA TYR A 432 -0.51 4.15 14.45
C TYR A 432 -1.53 4.68 13.44
N ILE A 433 -2.49 3.85 13.05
CA ILE A 433 -3.57 4.21 12.10
C ILE A 433 -4.93 3.99 12.78
N ASP A 434 -5.77 5.01 12.85
CA ASP A 434 -7.11 4.86 13.42
C ASP A 434 -7.98 3.91 12.58
N GLU A 435 -8.75 3.05 13.22
CA GLU A 435 -9.64 2.07 12.56
C GLU A 435 -10.72 2.71 11.66
N SER A 436 -10.98 4.02 11.77
CA SER A 436 -11.87 4.73 10.84
C SER A 436 -11.21 5.07 9.50
N CYS A 437 -9.88 4.96 9.38
CA CYS A 437 -9.13 5.19 8.14
C CYS A 437 -9.09 3.93 7.27
N SER A 438 -10.26 3.38 6.93
CA SER A 438 -10.33 2.05 6.32
C SER A 438 -9.75 2.01 4.90
N VAL A 439 -9.79 3.11 4.15
CA VAL A 439 -9.17 3.18 2.81
C VAL A 439 -7.65 3.21 2.92
N SER A 440 -7.08 3.93 3.91
CA SER A 440 -5.64 3.95 4.17
C SER A 440 -5.14 2.61 4.66
N ILE A 441 -5.85 1.96 5.60
CA ILE A 441 -5.50 0.62 6.08
C ILE A 441 -5.52 -0.37 4.90
N GLU A 442 -6.56 -0.33 4.07
CA GLU A 442 -6.66 -1.19 2.89
C GLU A 442 -5.51 -0.96 1.91
N ASP A 443 -5.18 0.30 1.63
CA ASP A 443 -4.06 0.69 0.76
C ASP A 443 -2.72 0.19 1.33
N TYR A 444 -2.44 0.42 2.61
CA TYR A 444 -1.18 0.00 3.24
C TYR A 444 -1.01 -1.52 3.29
N MET A 445 -2.12 -2.26 3.38
CA MET A 445 -2.12 -3.73 3.32
C MET A 445 -1.99 -4.27 1.90
N SER A 446 -2.39 -3.53 0.87
CA SER A 446 -2.51 -4.04 -0.50
C SER A 446 -1.39 -3.63 -1.45
N VAL A 447 -0.77 -2.47 -1.25
CA VAL A 447 0.25 -1.94 -2.18
C VAL A 447 1.44 -2.90 -2.31
N GLN A 448 1.84 -3.17 -3.55
CA GLN A 448 2.87 -4.16 -3.87
C GLN A 448 4.21 -3.50 -4.20
N LYS A 449 5.33 -4.22 -4.01
CA LYS A 449 6.66 -3.78 -4.46
C LYS A 449 6.88 -4.12 -5.94
N ASP A 450 7.51 -3.21 -6.67
CA ASP A 450 8.06 -3.49 -7.99
C ASP A 450 9.49 -4.08 -7.90
N ALA A 451 10.07 -4.43 -9.05
CA ALA A 451 11.42 -5.03 -9.12
C ALA A 451 12.54 -4.11 -8.58
N ASN A 452 12.29 -2.80 -8.50
CA ASN A 452 13.23 -1.81 -7.99
C ASN A 452 12.96 -1.46 -6.51
N GLY A 453 12.00 -2.13 -5.88
CA GLY A 453 11.56 -1.87 -4.51
C GLY A 453 10.67 -0.63 -4.36
N ALA A 454 10.22 -0.02 -5.46
CA ALA A 454 9.23 1.06 -5.44
C ALA A 454 7.79 0.50 -5.36
N ILE A 455 6.78 1.38 -5.26
CA ILE A 455 5.37 0.96 -5.30
C ILE A 455 5.03 0.52 -6.73
N LEU A 456 4.55 -0.72 -6.87
CA LEU A 456 4.06 -1.27 -8.12
C LEU A 456 2.75 -0.60 -8.51
N LYS A 457 2.80 0.19 -9.58
CA LYS A 457 1.66 0.94 -10.11
C LYS A 457 0.71 0.03 -10.91
N THR A 458 -0.13 -0.72 -10.20
CA THR A 458 -1.14 -1.59 -10.80
C THR A 458 -2.23 -0.75 -11.45
N LYS A 459 -2.26 -0.79 -12.78
CA LYS A 459 -3.17 0.02 -13.59
C LYS A 459 -4.43 -0.76 -13.96
N VAL A 460 -5.58 -0.26 -13.54
CA VAL A 460 -6.90 -0.78 -13.93
C VAL A 460 -7.49 0.10 -15.03
N LYS A 461 -8.03 -0.55 -16.06
CA LYS A 461 -8.75 0.13 -17.13
C LYS A 461 -10.23 0.23 -16.77
N ASN A 462 -10.72 1.45 -16.57
CA ASN A 462 -12.15 1.71 -16.45
C ASN A 462 -12.83 1.29 -17.76
N LYS A 463 -13.64 0.23 -17.75
CA LYS A 463 -14.27 -0.31 -18.96
C LYS A 463 -15.33 0.62 -19.57
N THR A 464 -15.82 1.60 -18.80
CA THR A 464 -16.83 2.57 -19.28
C THR A 464 -16.18 3.80 -19.92
N THR A 465 -15.21 4.41 -19.24
CA THR A 465 -14.52 5.61 -19.76
C THR A 465 -13.30 5.28 -20.62
N LEU A 466 -12.89 4.00 -20.63
CA LEU A 466 -11.65 3.48 -21.23
C LEU A 466 -10.35 4.08 -20.66
N GLN A 467 -10.45 4.93 -19.63
CA GLN A 467 -9.30 5.51 -18.94
C GLN A 467 -8.62 4.47 -18.06
N THR A 468 -7.30 4.52 -18.02
CA THR A 468 -6.49 3.67 -17.15
C THR A 468 -6.06 4.48 -15.93
N TYR A 469 -6.28 3.95 -14.74
CA TYR A 469 -5.94 4.59 -13.46
C TYR A 469 -5.31 3.56 -12.51
N GLU A 470 -4.62 4.02 -11.47
CA GLU A 470 -4.07 3.15 -10.43
C GLU A 470 -5.23 2.72 -9.51
N GLU A 471 -5.40 1.42 -9.22
CA GLU A 471 -6.61 0.90 -8.55
C GLU A 471 -6.81 1.44 -7.13
N HIS A 472 -5.71 1.48 -6.39
CA HIS A 472 -5.64 2.07 -5.06
C HIS A 472 -5.17 3.53 -5.21
N GLY A 473 -5.68 4.44 -4.37
CA GLY A 473 -5.27 5.84 -4.38
C GLY A 473 -3.80 6.03 -3.99
N HIS A 474 -3.40 7.27 -3.74
CA HIS A 474 -2.02 7.59 -3.34
C HIS A 474 -1.88 7.83 -1.84
N LEU A 475 -2.72 7.17 -1.02
CA LEU A 475 -2.63 7.32 0.44
C LEU A 475 -1.27 6.81 0.96
N SER A 476 -0.72 5.76 0.34
CA SER A 476 0.63 5.24 0.59
C SER A 476 1.73 6.26 0.30
N ASP A 477 1.57 7.08 -0.75
CA ASP A 477 2.49 8.19 -1.02
C ASP A 477 2.31 9.29 0.02
N THR A 478 1.07 9.68 0.35
CA THR A 478 0.82 10.69 1.40
C THR A 478 1.43 10.30 2.75
N PHE A 479 1.33 9.02 3.11
CA PHE A 479 1.91 8.45 4.32
C PHE A 479 3.45 8.56 4.33
N ARG A 480 4.08 8.22 3.21
CA ARG A 480 5.53 8.33 3.07
C ARG A 480 6.01 9.76 3.23
N TYR A 481 5.33 10.73 2.60
CA TYR A 481 5.73 12.13 2.68
C TYR A 481 5.67 12.65 4.11
N VAL A 482 4.55 12.43 4.82
CA VAL A 482 4.39 12.97 6.18
C VAL A 482 5.33 12.32 7.19
N VAL A 483 5.55 11.00 7.11
CA VAL A 483 6.46 10.32 8.05
C VAL A 483 7.90 10.79 7.86
N VAL A 484 8.33 10.96 6.61
CA VAL A 484 9.69 11.44 6.32
C VAL A 484 9.88 12.87 6.80
N ASP A 485 8.89 13.74 6.61
CA ASP A 485 8.98 15.12 7.06
C ASP A 485 9.00 15.22 8.60
N LEU A 486 8.12 14.46 9.27
CA LEU A 486 8.03 14.43 10.74
C LEU A 486 9.23 13.74 11.40
N CYS A 487 9.86 12.77 10.73
CA CYS A 487 10.99 11.99 11.24
C CYS A 487 12.26 12.21 10.42
N SER A 488 12.49 13.44 9.96
CA SER A 488 13.52 13.75 8.95
C SER A 488 14.94 13.41 9.41
N GLU A 489 15.28 13.69 10.67
CA GLU A 489 16.60 13.37 11.23
C GLU A 489 16.86 11.86 11.22
N GLN A 490 15.88 11.06 11.68
CA GLN A 490 15.99 9.61 11.76
C GLN A 490 15.96 8.97 10.37
N TYR A 491 15.21 9.55 9.43
CA TYR A 491 15.23 9.13 8.03
C TYR A 491 16.60 9.35 7.39
N ILE A 492 17.22 10.52 7.61
CA ILE A 492 18.57 10.83 7.10
C ILE A 492 19.58 9.85 7.69
N GLU A 493 19.52 9.59 8.99
CA GLU A 493 20.40 8.63 9.65
C GLU A 493 20.23 7.22 9.09
N PHE A 494 18.98 6.75 8.94
CA PHE A 494 18.66 5.44 8.37
C PHE A 494 19.15 5.30 6.93
N SER A 495 18.92 6.31 6.10
CA SER A 495 19.36 6.36 4.70
C SER A 495 20.89 6.29 4.58
N ASN A 496 21.59 7.02 5.46
CA ASN A 496 23.05 7.04 5.51
C ASN A 496 23.65 5.70 5.96
N ARG A 497 23.00 4.98 6.89
CA ARG A 497 23.45 3.64 7.33
C ARG A 497 23.37 2.60 6.20
N ARG A 498 22.46 2.78 5.23
CA ARG A 498 22.17 1.80 4.19
C ARG A 498 23.00 1.99 2.91
N LYS A 499 23.37 3.22 2.57
CA LYS A 499 24.41 3.46 1.56
C LYS A 499 25.71 2.92 2.13
N ARG A 500 26.16 1.73 1.67
CA ARG A 500 27.46 1.14 2.05
C ARG A 500 28.58 2.09 1.64
N ASN A 501 28.90 3.06 2.49
CA ASN A 501 30.05 3.93 2.29
C ASN A 501 31.32 3.10 2.54
N LEU A 502 32.16 2.98 1.52
CA LEU A 502 33.42 2.23 1.58
C LEU A 502 34.33 2.73 2.71
N TYR A 503 34.19 3.97 3.19
CA TYR A 503 35.08 4.62 4.14
C TYR A 503 34.44 4.92 5.51
N ALA A 504 33.24 4.41 5.78
CA ALA A 504 32.59 4.57 7.08
C ALA A 504 32.97 3.41 8.03
N CYS A 505 33.49 3.72 9.23
CA CYS A 505 33.86 2.70 10.21
C CYS A 505 32.62 2.16 10.98
N ASN A 506 31.59 3.00 11.16
CA ASN A 506 30.31 2.70 11.84
C ASN A 506 29.09 3.37 11.15
N GLY A 507 29.17 3.66 9.85
CA GLY A 507 28.14 4.43 9.13
C GLY A 507 28.39 5.95 9.06
N THR A 508 29.52 6.44 9.59
CA THR A 508 29.92 7.87 9.55
C THR A 508 31.38 8.03 9.13
N ILE A 509 31.68 9.09 8.38
CA ILE A 509 33.06 9.54 8.11
C ILE A 509 33.62 10.24 9.36
N ASN A 510 34.90 10.03 9.64
CA ASN A 510 35.56 10.65 10.79
C ASN A 510 36.04 12.07 10.46
N PHE A 511 35.73 13.02 11.34
CA PHE A 511 36.17 14.42 11.26
C PHE A 511 37.15 14.74 12.40
N PHE A 512 38.03 15.72 12.19
CA PHE A 512 38.83 16.30 13.28
C PHE A 512 38.18 17.60 13.77
N ASN A 513 38.33 17.90 15.06
CA ASN A 513 37.83 19.14 15.64
C ASN A 513 38.81 20.30 15.31
N PRO A 514 38.39 21.34 14.57
CA PRO A 514 39.24 22.47 14.22
C PRO A 514 39.66 23.32 15.43
N ASP A 515 38.89 23.29 16.53
CA ASP A 515 39.18 24.06 17.75
C ASP A 515 40.24 23.41 18.65
N THR A 516 40.67 22.19 18.31
CA THR A 516 41.72 21.50 19.06
C THR A 516 43.09 21.89 18.51
N GLU A 517 43.99 22.38 19.37
CA GLU A 517 45.35 22.75 18.98
C GLU A 517 46.12 21.51 18.49
N CYS A 518 46.25 21.37 17.17
CA CYS A 518 46.89 20.22 16.51
C CYS A 518 48.37 20.50 16.23
N LYS A 519 49.27 19.64 16.72
CA LYS A 519 50.71 19.70 16.37
C LYS A 519 51.00 18.82 15.14
N TYR A 520 51.22 19.47 14.00
CA TYR A 520 51.49 18.78 12.74
C TYR A 520 52.98 18.42 12.61
N THR A 521 53.26 17.12 12.43
CA THR A 521 54.65 16.62 12.30
C THR A 521 55.08 16.48 10.84
N LYS A 522 54.14 16.46 9.90
CA LYS A 522 54.43 16.35 8.46
C LYS A 522 53.28 16.90 7.63
N LYS A 523 53.59 17.60 6.55
CA LYS A 523 52.61 18.21 5.63
C LYS A 523 52.82 17.70 4.22
N ILE A 524 51.84 16.97 3.67
CA ILE A 524 51.91 16.38 2.34
C ILE A 524 50.83 17.01 1.45
N LEU A 525 51.22 17.34 0.23
CA LEU A 525 50.30 17.63 -0.87
C LEU A 525 50.29 16.44 -1.82
N TYR A 526 49.12 15.89 -2.13
CA TYR A 526 48.96 14.83 -3.12
C TYR A 526 48.11 15.32 -4.28
N VAL A 527 48.60 15.14 -5.50
CA VAL A 527 48.05 15.79 -6.68
C VAL A 527 47.89 14.79 -7.81
N MET A 528 46.69 14.74 -8.39
CA MET A 528 46.44 14.12 -9.70
C MET A 528 46.04 15.24 -10.68
N PRO A 529 46.95 15.66 -11.58
CA PRO A 529 46.70 16.74 -12.54
C PRO A 529 45.46 16.50 -13.42
N ASN A 530 45.18 15.22 -13.70
CA ASN A 530 44.00 14.78 -14.43
C ASN A 530 43.63 13.36 -13.99
N VAL A 531 42.44 13.19 -13.44
CA VAL A 531 41.79 11.90 -13.21
C VAL A 531 40.36 12.02 -13.73
N ASN A 532 40.01 11.23 -14.75
CA ASN A 532 38.71 11.31 -15.43
C ASN A 532 38.33 12.75 -15.87
N GLY A 533 39.29 13.57 -16.28
CA GLY A 533 39.04 14.97 -16.69
C GLY A 533 38.93 15.97 -15.53
N LYS A 534 39.10 15.52 -14.27
CA LYS A 534 39.15 16.39 -13.09
C LYS A 534 40.59 16.60 -12.61
N PHE A 535 40.89 17.83 -12.21
CA PHE A 535 42.05 18.16 -11.42
C PHE A 535 41.69 17.99 -9.94
N VAL A 536 42.44 17.12 -9.25
CA VAL A 536 42.18 16.82 -7.84
C VAL A 536 43.46 16.91 -7.03
N LEU A 537 43.40 17.67 -5.94
CA LEU A 537 44.51 17.86 -5.01
C LEU A 537 44.00 17.71 -3.57
N ILE A 538 44.78 17.03 -2.74
CA ILE A 538 44.50 16.84 -1.31
C ILE A 538 45.68 17.38 -0.51
N GLN A 539 45.40 18.27 0.42
CA GLN A 539 46.35 18.75 1.42
C GLN A 539 46.13 17.98 2.73
N ALA A 540 47.12 17.18 3.12
CA ALA A 540 47.01 16.27 4.27
C ALA A 540 48.16 16.47 5.27
N PHE A 541 47.81 16.72 6.53
CA PHE A 541 48.76 16.95 7.61
C PHE A 541 48.72 15.83 8.65
N ARG A 542 49.89 15.35 9.09
CA ARG A 542 49.99 14.30 10.10
C ARG A 542 49.88 14.88 11.50
N CYS A 543 48.91 14.39 12.27
CA CYS A 543 48.72 14.71 13.69
C CYS A 543 48.69 13.40 14.50
N GLY A 544 49.79 13.11 15.21
CA GLY A 544 49.98 11.81 15.87
C GLY A 544 49.97 10.64 14.87
N ASN A 545 49.06 9.69 15.06
CA ASN A 545 48.90 8.51 14.19
C ASN A 545 47.81 8.71 13.11
N LYS A 546 47.24 9.91 13.01
CA LYS A 546 46.19 10.22 12.03
C LYS A 546 46.64 11.30 11.07
N TRP A 547 45.96 11.37 9.93
CA TRP A 547 46.15 12.36 8.88
C TRP A 547 44.89 13.20 8.75
N HIS A 548 45.03 14.51 8.84
CA HIS A 548 43.96 15.48 8.68
C HIS A 548 43.96 15.99 7.25
N VAL A 549 42.87 15.78 6.51
CA VAL A 549 42.63 16.41 5.20
C VAL A 549 42.14 17.83 5.44
N VAL A 550 43.08 18.77 5.42
CA VAL A 550 42.83 20.17 5.79
C VAL A 550 42.23 20.98 4.65
N ASP A 551 42.57 20.64 3.41
CA ASP A 551 42.03 21.29 2.22
C ASP A 551 42.04 20.36 1.01
N VAL A 552 41.18 20.65 0.03
CA VAL A 552 41.10 19.95 -1.25
C VAL A 552 40.80 20.91 -2.39
N VAL A 553 41.26 20.57 -3.59
CA VAL A 553 40.81 21.21 -4.84
C VAL A 553 40.14 20.14 -5.68
N PHE A 554 38.93 20.44 -6.18
CA PHE A 554 38.14 19.48 -6.96
C PHE A 554 37.41 20.20 -8.09
N MET A 555 38.05 20.28 -9.25
CA MET A 555 37.57 21.04 -10.40
C MET A 555 37.89 20.35 -11.74
N ASP A 556 37.34 20.83 -12.85
CA ASP A 556 37.70 20.33 -14.18
C ASP A 556 39.16 20.66 -14.54
N THR A 557 39.85 19.74 -15.21
CA THR A 557 41.21 19.98 -15.69
C THR A 557 41.16 20.98 -16.86
N THR A 558 41.46 22.25 -16.59
CA THR A 558 41.44 23.34 -17.58
C THR A 558 42.82 23.70 -18.11
N SER A 559 43.78 24.00 -17.22
CA SER A 559 45.12 24.45 -17.61
C SER A 559 46.19 24.02 -16.61
N THR A 560 47.43 23.86 -17.09
CA THR A 560 48.59 23.58 -16.22
C THR A 560 48.96 24.75 -15.33
N GLU A 561 48.55 25.97 -15.66
CA GLU A 561 48.83 27.17 -14.86
C GLU A 561 47.91 27.26 -13.63
N ASP A 562 46.65 26.85 -13.76
CA ASP A 562 45.72 26.74 -12.64
C ASP A 562 46.19 25.67 -11.64
N ILE A 563 46.68 24.54 -12.16
CA ILE A 563 47.30 23.46 -11.37
C ILE A 563 48.55 23.99 -10.65
N ARG A 564 49.41 24.74 -11.36
CA ARG A 564 50.61 25.35 -10.78
C ARG A 564 50.27 26.27 -9.61
N SER A 565 49.31 27.17 -9.85
CA SER A 565 48.88 28.18 -8.88
C SER A 565 48.32 27.50 -7.62
N SER A 566 47.50 26.46 -7.80
CA SER A 566 46.96 25.66 -6.70
C SER A 566 48.06 24.95 -5.92
N ILE A 567 49.04 24.33 -6.58
CA ILE A 567 50.15 23.66 -5.88
C ILE A 567 51.01 24.67 -5.09
N LEU A 568 51.23 25.87 -5.62
CA LEU A 568 52.05 26.88 -4.96
C LEU A 568 51.34 27.49 -3.75
N SER A 569 50.03 27.74 -3.83
CA SER A 569 49.24 28.35 -2.76
C SER A 569 49.04 27.45 -1.53
N HIS A 570 49.05 26.13 -1.68
CA HIS A 570 48.84 25.19 -0.56
C HIS A 570 50.12 24.89 0.22
N GLU A 571 50.06 24.93 1.54
CA GLU A 571 51.19 24.61 2.42
C GLU A 571 51.56 23.11 2.40
N SER A 572 52.84 22.77 2.22
CA SER A 572 53.33 21.39 2.31
C SER A 572 54.85 21.32 2.43
N ASP A 573 55.37 20.29 3.10
CA ASP A 573 56.80 19.95 3.10
C ASP A 573 57.19 19.24 1.78
N SER A 574 56.31 18.34 1.33
CA SER A 574 56.50 17.54 0.12
C SER A 574 55.23 17.51 -0.72
N CYS A 575 55.40 17.61 -2.03
CA CYS A 575 54.33 17.48 -3.02
C CYS A 575 54.53 16.22 -3.86
N VAL A 576 53.53 15.36 -3.91
CA VAL A 576 53.51 14.13 -4.69
C VAL A 576 52.56 14.31 -5.85
N ILE A 577 53.06 14.13 -7.07
CA ILE A 577 52.28 14.28 -8.29
C ILE A 577 52.19 12.90 -8.96
N GLU A 578 51.00 12.33 -9.00
CA GLU A 578 50.70 11.10 -9.75
C GLU A 578 50.16 11.48 -11.14
N CYS A 579 50.93 11.18 -12.19
CA CYS A 579 50.58 11.60 -13.54
C CYS A 579 51.25 10.74 -14.63
N THR A 580 50.74 10.84 -15.86
CA THR A 580 51.42 10.35 -17.07
C THR A 580 52.70 11.12 -17.41
N ASP A 581 53.53 10.53 -18.27
CA ASP A 581 54.78 11.12 -18.77
C ASP A 581 54.56 12.46 -19.51
N ALA A 582 53.33 12.76 -19.95
CA ALA A 582 52.97 14.01 -20.61
C ALA A 582 53.14 15.25 -19.72
N TYR A 583 53.05 15.11 -18.39
CA TYR A 583 53.19 16.21 -17.44
C TYR A 583 54.64 16.47 -17.01
N PHE A 584 55.62 15.70 -17.49
CA PHE A 584 57.02 15.85 -17.07
C PHE A 584 57.65 17.22 -17.41
N PRO A 585 57.36 17.86 -18.57
CA PRO A 585 57.83 19.21 -18.84
C PRO A 585 57.30 20.22 -17.81
N PHE A 586 56.00 20.17 -17.51
CA PHE A 586 55.36 20.99 -16.47
C PHE A 586 56.03 20.79 -15.10
N ILE A 587 56.32 19.55 -14.72
CA ILE A 587 56.95 19.26 -13.42
C ILE A 587 58.38 19.80 -13.33
N ARG A 588 59.14 19.79 -14.44
CA ARG A 588 60.48 20.40 -14.47
C ARG A 588 60.42 21.89 -14.20
N GLU A 589 59.42 22.56 -14.74
CA GLU A 589 59.17 23.99 -14.52
C GLU A 589 58.63 24.28 -13.12
N LEU A 590 57.79 23.40 -12.58
CA LEU A 590 57.30 23.52 -11.21
C LEU A 590 58.47 23.42 -10.21
N ARG A 591 59.40 22.49 -10.42
CA ARG A 591 60.60 22.30 -9.58
C ARG A 591 61.51 23.52 -9.52
N SER A 592 61.58 24.33 -10.57
CA SER A 592 62.38 25.56 -10.55
C SER A 592 61.69 26.73 -9.84
N SER A 593 60.41 26.59 -9.50
CA SER A 593 59.58 27.67 -8.92
C SER A 593 59.15 27.44 -7.48
N THR A 594 59.61 26.37 -6.83
CA THR A 594 59.29 26.10 -5.44
C THR A 594 60.43 25.40 -4.71
N ASN A 595 60.51 25.63 -3.40
CA ASN A 595 61.43 24.92 -2.50
C ASN A 595 60.81 23.63 -1.93
N LYS A 596 59.56 23.29 -2.31
CA LYS A 596 58.87 22.07 -1.88
C LYS A 596 59.54 20.83 -2.49
N GLU A 597 59.64 19.74 -1.73
CA GLU A 597 60.16 18.47 -2.28
C GLU A 597 59.14 17.87 -3.26
N ILE A 598 59.41 17.94 -4.57
CA ILE A 598 58.49 17.41 -5.61
C ILE A 598 58.85 15.98 -6.01
N ARG A 599 57.99 15.03 -5.67
CA ARG A 599 58.06 13.63 -6.05
C ARG A 599 57.05 13.33 -7.16
N VAL A 600 57.47 12.54 -8.14
CA VAL A 600 56.62 12.12 -9.26
C VAL A 600 56.35 10.62 -9.14
N MET A 601 55.09 10.24 -9.28
CA MET A 601 54.64 8.86 -9.32
C MET A 601 53.97 8.60 -10.67
N LYS A 602 54.20 7.40 -11.22
CA LYS A 602 53.41 6.95 -12.37
C LYS A 602 52.01 6.57 -11.91
N GLU A 603 51.04 6.84 -12.76
CA GLU A 603 49.65 6.42 -12.55
C GLU A 603 49.54 4.92 -12.31
N PHE A 604 48.73 4.56 -11.32
CA PHE A 604 48.51 3.18 -10.96
C PHE A 604 47.55 2.49 -11.95
N PRO A 605 47.95 1.37 -12.60
CA PRO A 605 47.15 0.78 -13.68
C PRO A 605 45.75 0.29 -13.28
N ASP A 606 45.56 -0.11 -12.02
CA ASP A 606 44.29 -0.64 -11.49
C ASP A 606 43.86 0.14 -10.23
N VAL A 607 43.29 1.32 -10.45
CA VAL A 607 42.88 2.26 -9.39
C VAL A 607 41.84 1.63 -8.46
N ASP A 608 40.92 0.82 -8.98
CA ASP A 608 39.86 0.19 -8.18
C ASP A 608 40.42 -0.84 -7.19
N LYS A 609 41.42 -1.63 -7.62
CA LYS A 609 42.17 -2.52 -6.71
C LYS A 609 42.94 -1.75 -5.65
N ARG A 610 43.50 -0.58 -5.99
CA ARG A 610 44.19 0.29 -5.02
C ARG A 610 43.22 0.87 -3.99
N ILE A 611 42.06 1.34 -4.43
CA ILE A 611 41.00 1.85 -3.56
C ILE A 611 40.57 0.77 -2.57
N ALA A 612 40.27 -0.43 -3.06
CA ALA A 612 39.89 -1.56 -2.20
C ALA A 612 40.97 -1.87 -1.14
N ALA A 613 42.24 -1.94 -1.55
CA ALA A 613 43.36 -2.27 -0.67
C ALA A 613 43.70 -1.19 0.38
N THR A 614 43.29 0.06 0.16
CA THR A 614 43.61 1.20 1.05
C THR A 614 42.43 1.65 1.90
N SER A 615 41.21 1.18 1.59
CA SER A 615 39.95 1.59 2.23
C SER A 615 39.95 1.48 3.76
N ASP A 616 40.49 0.40 4.32
CA ASP A 616 40.54 0.22 5.78
C ASP A 616 41.50 1.19 6.47
N TYR A 617 42.58 1.59 5.81
CA TYR A 617 43.47 2.63 6.33
C TYR A 617 42.80 3.99 6.29
N VAL A 618 42.06 4.29 5.20
CA VAL A 618 41.27 5.53 5.10
C VAL A 618 40.28 5.64 6.26
N LYS A 619 39.51 4.58 6.53
CA LYS A 619 38.53 4.54 7.64
C LYS A 619 39.13 4.89 9.00
N ASN A 620 40.31 4.34 9.29
CA ASN A 620 40.88 4.35 10.63
C ASN A 620 41.80 5.54 10.89
N SER A 621 42.48 6.03 9.83
CA SER A 621 43.63 6.92 9.97
C SER A 621 43.48 8.26 9.26
N ILE A 622 42.45 8.46 8.44
CA ILE A 622 42.17 9.74 7.78
C ILE A 622 40.99 10.45 8.47
N LEU A 623 41.15 11.74 8.76
CA LEU A 623 40.11 12.62 9.31
C LEU A 623 39.88 13.81 8.37
N PHE A 624 38.63 14.18 8.16
CA PHE A 624 38.25 15.32 7.31
C PHE A 624 37.91 16.57 8.14
N SER A 625 37.92 17.74 7.49
CA SER A 625 37.62 19.02 8.13
C SER A 625 36.11 19.28 8.09
N ALA A 626 35.47 19.31 9.26
CA ALA A 626 34.02 19.57 9.34
C ALA A 626 33.67 21.00 8.91
N SER A 627 34.50 21.99 9.26
CA SER A 627 34.26 23.40 8.91
C SER A 627 34.31 23.64 7.39
N LYS A 628 35.20 22.93 6.68
CA LYS A 628 35.30 23.03 5.21
C LYS A 628 34.11 22.40 4.48
N VAL A 629 33.48 21.37 5.05
CA VAL A 629 32.23 20.80 4.49
C VAL A 629 31.07 21.79 4.55
N GLU A 630 31.09 22.75 5.47
CA GLU A 630 30.03 23.76 5.58
C GLU A 630 30.32 25.03 4.75
N SER A 631 31.60 25.36 4.52
CA SER A 631 31.99 26.65 3.95
C SER A 631 32.56 26.62 2.53
N ASP A 632 32.97 25.44 2.02
CA ASP A 632 33.77 25.33 0.79
C ASP A 632 33.10 24.42 -0.24
N THR A 633 32.70 25.01 -1.38
CA THR A 633 31.95 24.30 -2.43
C THR A 633 32.76 23.18 -3.10
N GLU A 634 34.07 23.35 -3.24
CA GLU A 634 34.93 22.32 -3.83
C GLU A 634 35.13 21.15 -2.87
N TYR A 635 35.27 21.47 -1.57
CA TYR A 635 35.36 20.46 -0.53
C TYR A 635 34.06 19.63 -0.43
N VAL A 636 32.90 20.26 -0.53
CA VAL A 636 31.60 19.57 -0.59
C VAL A 636 31.51 18.67 -1.82
N ALA A 637 31.92 19.17 -2.99
CA ALA A 637 31.91 18.38 -4.23
C ALA A 637 32.83 17.15 -4.13
N PHE A 638 34.02 17.31 -3.55
CA PHE A 638 34.94 16.21 -3.26
C PHE A 638 34.31 15.18 -2.32
N MET A 639 33.70 15.62 -1.22
CA MET A 639 33.06 14.73 -0.25
C MET A 639 31.89 13.97 -0.86
N ASN A 640 31.05 14.62 -1.66
CA ASN A 640 29.96 13.95 -2.36
C ASN A 640 30.49 12.89 -3.34
N ASN A 641 31.53 13.22 -4.12
CA ASN A 641 32.17 12.26 -5.03
C ASN A 641 32.75 11.05 -4.27
N LEU A 642 33.35 11.27 -3.09
CA LEU A 642 33.86 10.22 -2.22
C LEU A 642 32.73 9.33 -1.67
N MET A 643 31.61 9.92 -1.25
CA MET A 643 30.45 9.25 -0.68
C MET A 643 29.67 8.43 -1.71
N ASP A 644 29.64 8.90 -2.96
CA ASP A 644 28.91 8.26 -4.06
C ASP A 644 29.71 7.15 -4.76
N TYR A 645 30.97 6.91 -4.36
CA TYR A 645 31.80 5.85 -4.95
C TYR A 645 31.22 4.45 -4.65
N ASN A 646 30.97 3.69 -5.73
CA ASN A 646 30.71 2.25 -5.71
C ASN A 646 31.68 1.56 -6.68
N LYS A 647 31.96 0.26 -6.50
CA LYS A 647 32.94 -0.51 -7.29
C LYS A 647 32.67 -0.47 -8.80
N ASP A 648 31.42 -0.22 -9.20
CA ASP A 648 30.97 -0.11 -10.60
C ASP A 648 30.60 1.33 -11.00
N SER A 649 30.92 2.34 -10.18
CA SER A 649 30.61 3.75 -10.48
C SER A 649 31.60 4.36 -11.47
N GLU A 650 31.13 5.23 -12.35
CA GLU A 650 31.98 6.06 -13.21
C GLU A 650 32.72 7.15 -12.41
N THR A 651 32.17 7.57 -11.27
CA THR A 651 32.76 8.60 -10.39
C THR A 651 33.71 7.96 -9.37
N LYS A 652 35.00 8.23 -9.50
CA LYS A 652 36.05 7.68 -8.60
C LYS A 652 37.22 8.60 -8.32
N GLU A 653 37.09 9.87 -8.67
CA GLU A 653 38.16 10.86 -8.66
C GLU A 653 38.68 11.12 -7.23
N ALA A 654 37.77 11.38 -6.28
CA ALA A 654 38.12 11.61 -4.88
C ALA A 654 38.76 10.36 -4.24
N SER A 655 38.16 9.18 -4.48
CA SER A 655 38.68 7.88 -4.02
C SER A 655 40.07 7.56 -4.62
N ALA A 656 40.30 7.90 -5.89
CA ALA A 656 41.56 7.66 -6.58
C ALA A 656 42.72 8.43 -5.94
N VAL A 657 42.55 9.73 -5.69
CA VAL A 657 43.57 10.57 -5.06
C VAL A 657 43.82 10.15 -3.62
N LEU A 658 42.76 9.87 -2.87
CA LEU A 658 42.87 9.46 -1.46
C LEU A 658 43.61 8.12 -1.32
N SER A 659 43.31 7.15 -2.19
CA SER A 659 44.02 5.86 -2.22
C SER A 659 45.49 6.02 -2.61
N GLY A 660 45.82 6.98 -3.49
CA GLY A 660 47.19 7.32 -3.87
C GLY A 660 47.98 7.92 -2.70
N LEU A 661 47.40 8.87 -1.98
CA LEU A 661 47.97 9.45 -0.76
C LEU A 661 48.27 8.36 0.28
N VAL A 662 47.30 7.49 0.57
CA VAL A 662 47.49 6.40 1.53
C VAL A 662 48.59 5.45 1.10
N GLN A 663 48.61 5.02 -0.16
CA GLN A 663 49.67 4.15 -0.67
C GLN A 663 51.06 4.79 -0.51
N PHE A 664 51.18 6.10 -0.72
CA PHE A 664 52.43 6.83 -0.53
C PHE A 664 52.84 6.90 0.95
N VAL A 665 51.91 7.23 1.85
CA VAL A 665 52.15 7.30 3.29
C VAL A 665 52.59 5.94 3.85
N VAL A 666 51.88 4.86 3.47
CA VAL A 666 52.18 3.48 3.89
C VAL A 666 53.56 3.04 3.40
N LYS A 667 53.91 3.33 2.14
CA LYS A 667 55.23 2.97 1.58
C LYS A 667 56.41 3.65 2.28
N LEU A 668 56.19 4.82 2.89
CA LEU A 668 57.24 5.56 3.59
C LEU A 668 57.38 5.15 5.07
N GLY A 669 56.62 4.15 5.54
CA GLY A 669 56.62 3.76 6.95
C GLY A 669 56.06 4.87 7.86
N LEU A 670 55.20 5.75 7.32
CA LEU A 670 54.59 6.86 8.05
C LEU A 670 53.22 6.48 8.65
N ASN A 671 53.00 5.19 8.89
CA ASN A 671 51.82 4.66 9.57
C ASN A 671 51.73 5.16 11.01
#